data_AF-A0A8S1ZKS3-F1
#
_entry.id   AF-A0A8S1ZKS3-F1
#
_cell.length_a   1.000
_cell.length_b   1.000
_cell.length_c   1.000
_cell.angle_alpha   90.00
_cell.angle_beta   90.00
_cell.angle_gamma   90.00
#
_symmetry.space_group_name_H-M   'P 1'
#
loop_
_entity.id
_entity.type
_entity.pdbx_description
1 polymer ?
#
loop_
_entity_poly.entity_id
_entity_poly.type
_entity_poly.pdbx_seq_one_letter_code
_entity_poly.pdbx_strand_id
1 'polypeptide(L)'
;MATKTLLYCSLLAITIFFASTSSAHRENLTIELIHRDSPHSPLYNPQHTVSDRLNAAFLRSISRSRRFSTKTDLQSGLISNGGEYFMSISIGTPPSKVFAIADTGSDLTWVQCKPCQQCYKQNSPLFDKKKSSTYKTESCDSKTCNALSEHEEGCDESRNVCKYRYSYGDESYTKGEVATETISIDSSSGSPVSFPGTAFGCGYNNGGTFEETGSGIIGLGGGPLSLVSQLGSSIGKKFSYCLSHTSATTNGTSVINLGTNSIPSKPSKDSATLTTPLIQKDPETYYFLTLEAITVGKTKLPYTGGGYSLNRKSKKTGNIIIDSGTTLTLLDSGFYDDFGAAVEESVTGAKRVSDPQGILTHCFRSGDKEIGLPAITMHFTGADVKLSPINAFVKLSEDIVCLSMIPTTEVAIYGNMVQMDFLVGYDLETKTAVLKHLGHVNADAVVVDEEELHCHQKLQDLYSSTKAAKRLQRNIVRGLEGFIATGTKVVEIGLKFAEDFKKYGDENPDANTPLSRVAHHFGTSYKSVEGERETLLGVLSEQVCEPIRTMIYSAPLEDARHLVNHYDRLRQEVEAQATDVLRRRSKLKESDISEEAYIKLKNSESRLAELKSSMKTLGKEATKAMLEVNDQQQNVTSQRLRALVEAERSYHRNALDILDKLHSEMIAEEEAIGSSPKSPTLHLEDSASLPQEEPNPKPLGEIKSNPSGKIKSSRREEIKSNPQEEEIKKSNGSDDQHNHQLLSQNDSYFLAKVVHPFDAQAPGELSLAVDDYVIVRQVAGTGWSEGEYKGKAGWFPSAYVEKQEKAPASKIVESNPKQQ
;
A
#
# COMPACT_ATOMS: atom_id res chain seq x y z
N MET A 1 -33.23 64.56 -4.57
CA MET A 1 -32.05 64.06 -3.81
C MET A 1 -32.07 62.55 -3.63
N ALA A 2 -33.18 61.95 -3.18
CA ALA A 2 -33.29 60.51 -2.90
C ALA A 2 -32.89 59.58 -4.07
N THR A 3 -33.20 59.92 -5.32
CA THR A 3 -32.84 59.11 -6.51
C THR A 3 -31.35 59.14 -6.83
N LYS A 4 -30.65 60.25 -6.56
CA LYS A 4 -29.19 60.32 -6.74
C LYS A 4 -28.47 59.54 -5.63
N THR A 5 -29.00 59.56 -4.41
CA THR A 5 -28.45 58.78 -3.29
C THR A 5 -28.60 57.28 -3.53
N LEU A 6 -29.74 56.83 -4.06
CA LEU A 6 -29.94 55.41 -4.41
C LEU A 6 -28.98 54.95 -5.51
N LEU A 7 -28.75 55.77 -6.54
CA LEU A 7 -27.83 55.43 -7.63
C LEU A 7 -26.38 55.34 -7.14
N TYR A 8 -25.97 56.27 -6.26
CA TYR A 8 -24.64 56.23 -5.64
C TYR A 8 -24.48 55.02 -4.71
N CYS A 9 -25.49 54.66 -3.92
CA CYS A 9 -25.45 53.45 -3.10
C CYS A 9 -25.42 52.17 -3.95
N SER A 10 -26.10 52.16 -5.09
CA SER A 10 -26.10 51.02 -6.04
C SER A 10 -24.73 50.87 -6.71
N LEU A 11 -24.14 51.97 -7.17
CA LEU A 11 -22.79 52.00 -7.74
C LEU A 11 -21.73 51.64 -6.70
N LEU A 12 -21.86 52.13 -5.46
CA LEU A 12 -20.96 51.78 -4.36
C LEU A 12 -21.07 50.29 -4.01
N ALA A 13 -22.29 49.75 -3.94
CA ALA A 13 -22.54 48.33 -3.71
C ALA A 13 -21.98 47.46 -4.84
N ILE A 14 -22.11 47.88 -6.10
CA ILE A 14 -21.53 47.21 -7.28
C ILE A 14 -20.00 47.29 -7.22
N THR A 15 -19.40 48.44 -6.88
CA THR A 15 -17.95 48.55 -6.72
C THR A 15 -17.42 47.75 -5.53
N ILE A 16 -18.18 47.60 -4.44
CA ILE A 16 -17.81 46.74 -3.30
C ILE A 16 -17.99 45.26 -3.68
N PHE A 17 -19.01 44.91 -4.46
CA PHE A 17 -19.21 43.56 -5.01
C PHE A 17 -18.07 43.15 -5.97
N PHE A 18 -17.61 44.06 -6.84
CA PHE A 18 -16.48 43.81 -7.74
C PHE A 18 -15.11 43.96 -7.06
N ALA A 19 -14.98 44.77 -6.00
CA ALA A 19 -13.75 44.84 -5.19
C ALA A 19 -13.57 43.62 -4.28
N SER A 20 -14.64 42.84 -4.03
CA SER A 20 -14.61 41.61 -3.24
C SER A 20 -14.25 40.37 -4.06
N THR A 21 -14.06 40.49 -5.38
CA THR A 21 -13.65 39.39 -6.27
C THR A 21 -12.40 39.74 -7.06
N SER A 22 -11.28 39.95 -6.37
CA SER A 22 -9.92 39.63 -6.83
C SER A 22 -8.88 40.11 -5.80
N SER A 23 -9.03 39.74 -4.53
CA SER A 23 -7.82 39.50 -3.74
C SER A 23 -7.28 38.17 -4.26
N ALA A 24 -6.27 38.22 -5.13
CA ALA A 24 -5.48 37.04 -5.45
C ALA A 24 -4.81 36.60 -4.14
N HIS A 25 -5.52 35.76 -3.38
CA HIS A 25 -4.97 35.03 -2.27
C HIS A 25 -3.83 34.17 -2.83
N ARG A 26 -2.60 34.67 -2.73
CA ARG A 26 -1.36 33.94 -3.08
C ARG A 26 -1.11 32.90 -2.00
N GLU A 27 -1.98 31.90 -1.96
CA GLU A 27 -1.96 30.88 -0.93
C GLU A 27 -0.97 29.79 -1.29
N ASN A 28 -0.16 29.40 -0.29
CA ASN A 28 0.75 28.28 -0.41
C ASN A 28 0.01 27.03 0.04
N LEU A 29 -0.01 26.03 -0.83
CA LEU A 29 -0.66 24.75 -0.58
C LEU A 29 0.42 23.69 -0.53
N THR A 30 0.41 22.85 0.50
CA THR A 30 1.30 21.70 0.62
C THR A 30 0.45 20.46 0.66
N ILE A 31 0.73 19.53 -0.25
CA ILE A 31 0.01 18.28 -0.41
C ILE A 31 1.01 17.15 -0.22
N GLU A 32 0.61 16.12 0.52
CA GLU A 32 1.42 14.92 0.67
C GLU A 32 1.49 14.15 -0.66
N LEU A 33 2.70 13.73 -1.02
CA LEU A 33 2.97 12.77 -2.07
C LEU A 33 3.26 11.42 -1.43
N ILE A 34 2.39 10.44 -1.68
CA ILE A 34 2.55 9.09 -1.15
C ILE A 34 3.27 8.26 -2.19
N HIS A 35 4.50 7.83 -1.89
CA HIS A 35 5.23 6.91 -2.74
C HIS A 35 4.50 5.56 -2.78
N ARG A 36 4.31 5.00 -3.98
CA ARG A 36 3.59 3.75 -4.23
C ARG A 36 4.01 2.60 -3.31
N ASP A 37 5.31 2.45 -3.14
CA ASP A 37 5.96 1.40 -2.34
C ASP A 37 6.18 1.79 -0.86
N SER A 38 5.64 2.92 -0.38
CA SER A 38 5.71 3.32 1.03
C SER A 38 4.70 2.56 1.89
N PRO A 39 4.99 2.25 3.16
CA PRO A 39 4.01 1.67 4.10
C PRO A 39 2.69 2.46 4.25
N HIS A 40 2.68 3.75 3.91
CA HIS A 40 1.49 4.60 3.91
C HIS A 40 0.64 4.44 2.65
N SER A 41 1.16 3.79 1.61
CA SER A 41 0.43 3.51 0.38
C SER A 41 -0.47 2.30 0.54
N PRO A 42 -1.74 2.37 0.07
CA PRO A 42 -2.61 1.20 -0.01
C PRO A 42 -2.08 0.09 -0.92
N LEU A 43 -1.07 0.37 -1.76
CA LEU A 43 -0.40 -0.60 -2.63
C LEU A 43 0.79 -1.30 -1.95
N TYR A 44 1.13 -0.91 -0.72
CA TYR A 44 2.24 -1.52 -0.02
C TYR A 44 1.98 -2.99 0.26
N ASN A 45 2.78 -3.85 -0.37
CA ASN A 45 2.80 -5.26 -0.04
C ASN A 45 3.93 -5.55 0.96
N PRO A 46 3.60 -5.83 2.25
CA PRO A 46 4.62 -6.15 3.26
C PRO A 46 5.33 -7.49 3.00
N GLN A 47 4.82 -8.32 2.08
CA GLN A 47 5.47 -9.58 1.67
C GLN A 47 6.58 -9.39 0.63
N HIS A 48 6.60 -8.26 -0.07
CA HIS A 48 7.68 -7.96 -1.02
C HIS A 48 8.94 -7.54 -0.26
N THR A 49 10.10 -8.01 -0.73
CA THR A 49 11.38 -7.49 -0.25
C THR A 49 11.64 -6.09 -0.81
N VAL A 50 12.64 -5.38 -0.26
CA VAL A 50 13.09 -4.10 -0.84
C VAL A 50 13.52 -4.29 -2.29
N SER A 51 14.24 -5.38 -2.58
CA SER A 51 14.69 -5.74 -3.92
C SER A 51 13.52 -5.97 -4.87
N ASP A 52 12.46 -6.67 -4.45
CA ASP A 52 11.27 -6.91 -5.28
C ASP A 52 10.58 -5.60 -5.68
N ARG A 53 10.42 -4.67 -4.72
CA ARG A 53 9.82 -3.36 -4.97
C ARG A 53 10.66 -2.51 -5.91
N LEU A 54 11.98 -2.50 -5.70
CA LEU A 54 12.93 -1.81 -6.58
C LEU A 54 12.89 -2.37 -8.01
N ASN A 55 12.91 -3.70 -8.16
CA ASN A 55 12.83 -4.34 -9.48
C ASN A 55 11.53 -3.99 -10.20
N ALA A 56 10.40 -4.00 -9.49
CA ALA A 56 9.13 -3.57 -10.06
C ALA A 56 9.19 -2.10 -10.51
N ALA A 57 9.79 -1.20 -9.71
CA ALA A 57 9.98 0.20 -10.06
C ALA A 57 10.89 0.40 -11.29
N PHE A 58 11.96 -0.39 -11.41
CA PHE A 58 12.86 -0.30 -12.56
C PHE A 58 12.20 -0.75 -13.86
N LEU A 59 11.42 -1.84 -13.82
CA LEU A 59 10.64 -2.30 -14.98
C LEU A 59 9.62 -1.25 -15.42
N ARG A 60 8.95 -0.58 -14.46
CA ARG A 60 8.09 0.57 -14.74
C ARG A 60 8.90 1.68 -15.42
N SER A 61 10.03 2.07 -14.86
CA SER A 61 10.88 3.12 -15.44
C SER A 61 11.32 2.85 -16.89
N ILE A 62 11.73 1.61 -17.20
CA ILE A 62 12.16 1.22 -18.56
C ILE A 62 10.98 1.24 -19.53
N SER A 63 9.80 0.79 -19.08
CA SER A 63 8.60 0.88 -19.90
C SER A 63 8.25 2.34 -20.24
N ARG A 64 8.66 3.33 -19.41
CA ARG A 64 8.29 4.75 -19.58
C ARG A 64 9.03 5.33 -20.77
N SER A 65 10.32 5.04 -20.82
CA SER A 65 11.24 5.55 -21.82
C SER A 65 10.91 5.12 -23.24
N ARG A 66 10.58 3.84 -23.43
CA ARG A 66 10.33 3.21 -24.74
C ARG A 66 9.17 3.82 -25.50
N ARG A 67 8.28 4.53 -24.80
CA ARG A 67 7.07 5.13 -25.40
C ARG A 67 7.11 6.66 -25.52
N PHE A 68 8.16 7.32 -25.03
CA PHE A 68 8.47 8.70 -25.48
C PHE A 68 8.97 8.74 -26.94
N SER A 69 9.31 7.60 -27.54
CA SER A 69 9.94 7.47 -28.87
C SER A 69 9.04 6.88 -29.96
N THR A 70 7.90 6.27 -29.60
CA THR A 70 6.92 5.79 -30.57
C THR A 70 6.34 6.96 -31.36
N LYS A 71 6.86 7.16 -32.58
CA LYS A 71 6.47 8.14 -33.60
C LYS A 71 5.04 7.99 -34.15
N THR A 72 4.13 7.42 -33.38
CA THR A 72 2.73 7.28 -33.76
C THR A 72 1.93 8.29 -32.94
N ASP A 73 1.40 9.28 -33.65
CA ASP A 73 0.44 10.36 -33.32
C ASP A 73 -0.71 10.02 -32.34
N LEU A 74 -0.47 9.36 -31.22
CA LEU A 74 -1.56 8.79 -30.41
C LEU A 74 -1.24 8.57 -28.93
N GLN A 75 -0.13 9.06 -28.38
CA GLN A 75 0.27 8.74 -27.00
C GLN A 75 0.68 9.99 -26.23
N SER A 76 -0.07 10.32 -25.17
CA SER A 76 0.47 11.06 -24.03
C SER A 76 1.57 10.19 -23.42
N GLY A 77 2.80 10.71 -23.30
CA GLY A 77 4.02 9.92 -23.04
C GLY A 77 4.14 9.26 -21.66
N LEU A 78 3.04 8.97 -20.97
CA LEU A 78 3.09 8.33 -19.65
C LEU A 78 3.00 6.81 -19.70
N ILE A 79 3.37 6.17 -18.61
CA ILE A 79 2.86 4.85 -18.26
C ILE A 79 1.82 4.99 -17.18
N SER A 80 0.70 4.29 -17.32
CA SER A 80 -0.30 4.12 -16.28
C SER A 80 -0.10 2.90 -15.36
N ASN A 81 1.12 2.34 -15.27
CA ASN A 81 1.50 1.24 -14.35
C ASN A 81 1.57 1.74 -12.90
N GLY A 82 0.45 2.33 -12.50
CA GLY A 82 0.08 3.04 -11.29
C GLY A 82 0.99 4.16 -10.78
N GLY A 83 1.92 4.69 -11.59
CA GLY A 83 2.78 5.82 -11.21
C GLY A 83 3.67 5.57 -9.98
N GLU A 84 4.60 6.48 -9.68
CA GLU A 84 5.47 6.35 -8.50
C GLU A 84 4.93 7.08 -7.27
N TYR A 85 4.20 8.18 -7.49
CA TYR A 85 3.64 9.01 -6.41
C TYR A 85 2.17 9.30 -6.63
N PHE A 86 1.41 9.19 -5.54
CA PHE A 86 0.01 9.56 -5.50
C PHE A 86 -0.19 10.85 -4.71
N MET A 87 -1.21 11.62 -5.08
CA MET A 87 -1.66 12.76 -4.32
C MET A 87 -3.20 12.75 -4.19
N SER A 88 -3.70 13.43 -3.16
CA SER A 88 -5.14 13.61 -2.95
C SER A 88 -5.59 15.02 -3.35
N ILE A 89 -6.71 15.10 -4.07
CA ILE A 89 -7.48 16.33 -4.30
C ILE A 89 -8.95 16.04 -4.04
N SER A 90 -9.79 17.06 -3.92
CA SER A 90 -11.25 16.89 -3.89
C SER A 90 -11.87 17.45 -5.16
N ILE A 91 -12.89 16.78 -5.70
CA ILE A 91 -13.61 17.15 -6.93
C ILE A 91 -15.11 17.21 -6.62
N GLY A 92 -15.79 18.27 -7.07
CA GLY A 92 -17.24 18.39 -7.01
C GLY A 92 -17.80 19.28 -5.90
N THR A 93 -19.11 19.52 -5.97
CA THR A 93 -19.88 20.21 -4.91
C THR A 93 -21.12 19.37 -4.55
N PRO A 94 -21.15 18.70 -3.37
CA PRO A 94 -20.14 18.73 -2.30
C PRO A 94 -18.80 18.05 -2.70
N PRO A 95 -17.67 18.47 -2.10
CA PRO A 95 -16.35 17.91 -2.43
C PRO A 95 -16.24 16.41 -2.19
N SER A 96 -15.75 15.67 -3.18
CA SER A 96 -15.45 14.25 -3.10
C SER A 96 -13.96 14.00 -3.25
N LYS A 97 -13.33 13.36 -2.26
CA LYS A 97 -11.89 13.12 -2.26
C LYS A 97 -11.51 12.06 -3.31
N VAL A 98 -10.51 12.37 -4.10
CA VAL A 98 -9.93 11.56 -5.17
C VAL A 98 -8.46 11.36 -4.87
N PHE A 99 -8.00 10.11 -4.97
CA PHE A 99 -6.61 9.72 -4.84
C PHE A 99 -6.09 9.29 -6.21
N ALA A 100 -5.13 10.02 -6.78
CA ALA A 100 -4.70 9.84 -8.17
C ALA A 100 -3.18 10.03 -8.32
N ILE A 101 -2.63 9.55 -9.43
CA ILE A 101 -1.20 9.60 -9.73
C ILE A 101 -0.80 11.04 -10.01
N ALA A 102 0.24 11.56 -9.34
CA ALA A 102 0.81 12.87 -9.63
C ALA A 102 1.87 12.75 -10.74
N ASP A 103 1.68 13.41 -11.89
CA ASP A 103 2.53 13.15 -13.05
C ASP A 103 2.96 14.40 -13.83
N THR A 104 4.26 14.71 -13.84
CA THR A 104 4.87 15.81 -14.61
C THR A 104 4.98 15.56 -16.12
N GLY A 105 4.69 14.34 -16.59
CA GLY A 105 4.77 13.96 -18.00
C GLY A 105 3.45 14.05 -18.78
N SER A 106 2.36 14.56 -18.19
CA SER A 106 1.07 14.69 -18.88
C SER A 106 0.29 15.93 -18.47
N ASP A 107 -0.59 16.36 -19.37
CA ASP A 107 -1.40 17.55 -19.18
C ASP A 107 -2.78 17.22 -18.59
N LEU A 108 -3.62 16.43 -19.26
CA LEU A 108 -5.00 16.24 -18.79
C LEU A 108 -5.08 15.54 -17.42
N THR A 109 -5.63 16.26 -16.42
CA THR A 109 -6.13 15.64 -15.18
C THR A 109 -7.45 14.94 -15.47
N TRP A 110 -7.60 13.67 -15.11
CA TRP A 110 -8.84 12.90 -15.33
C TRP A 110 -9.09 11.87 -14.22
N VAL A 111 -10.35 11.48 -14.07
CA VAL A 111 -10.81 10.46 -13.12
C VAL A 111 -11.87 9.55 -13.74
N GLN A 112 -12.08 8.37 -13.14
CA GLN A 112 -13.17 7.48 -13.55
C GLN A 112 -14.54 7.99 -13.08
N CYS A 113 -15.49 8.09 -14.01
CA CYS A 113 -16.80 8.68 -13.80
C CYS A 113 -17.97 7.70 -13.98
N LYS A 114 -19.13 8.01 -13.39
CA LYS A 114 -20.41 7.34 -13.64
C LYS A 114 -21.20 7.97 -14.80
N PRO A 115 -21.91 7.17 -15.63
CA PRO A 115 -21.83 5.71 -15.68
C PRO A 115 -20.51 5.26 -16.32
N CYS A 116 -19.85 4.25 -15.74
CA CYS A 116 -18.71 3.66 -16.41
C CYS A 116 -19.16 2.54 -17.35
N GLN A 117 -18.67 2.57 -18.59
CA GLN A 117 -18.92 1.55 -19.61
C GLN A 117 -17.91 0.41 -19.49
N GLN A 118 -16.61 0.74 -19.47
CA GLN A 118 -15.52 -0.21 -19.32
C GLN A 118 -14.41 0.46 -18.48
N CYS A 119 -14.31 0.12 -17.20
CA CYS A 119 -13.33 0.69 -16.28
C CYS A 119 -12.48 -0.40 -15.66
N TYR A 120 -11.26 -0.06 -15.28
CA TYR A 120 -10.54 -0.86 -14.31
C TYR A 120 -11.23 -0.74 -12.94
N LYS A 121 -11.13 -1.80 -12.13
CA LYS A 121 -11.71 -1.81 -10.79
C LYS A 121 -11.04 -0.74 -9.94
N GLN A 122 -11.81 0.00 -9.15
CA GLN A 122 -11.30 1.07 -8.30
C GLN A 122 -11.90 0.94 -6.89
N ASN A 123 -11.06 1.10 -5.86
CA ASN A 123 -11.43 0.98 -4.45
C ASN A 123 -12.28 2.17 -3.98
N SER A 124 -11.90 3.38 -4.40
CA SER A 124 -12.67 4.60 -4.13
C SER A 124 -13.92 4.67 -5.03
N PRO A 125 -15.04 5.25 -4.57
CA PRO A 125 -16.21 5.44 -5.42
C PRO A 125 -15.90 6.23 -6.69
N LEU A 126 -16.46 5.80 -7.82
CA LEU A 126 -16.40 6.56 -9.08
C LEU A 126 -17.08 7.92 -8.92
N PHE A 127 -16.52 8.96 -9.56
CA PHE A 127 -17.07 10.30 -9.53
C PHE A 127 -18.45 10.34 -10.24
N ASP A 128 -19.47 10.83 -9.55
CA ASP A 128 -20.84 10.90 -10.09
C ASP A 128 -21.18 12.33 -10.47
N LYS A 129 -21.07 12.64 -11.78
CA LYS A 129 -21.35 13.99 -12.29
C LYS A 129 -22.75 14.50 -11.97
N LYS A 130 -23.73 13.62 -11.73
CA LYS A 130 -25.11 14.01 -11.39
C LYS A 130 -25.26 14.49 -9.95
N LYS A 131 -24.30 14.18 -9.09
CA LYS A 131 -24.32 14.56 -7.67
C LYS A 131 -23.59 15.86 -7.38
N SER A 132 -22.86 16.40 -8.36
CA SER A 132 -22.14 17.66 -8.22
C SER A 132 -22.96 18.80 -8.81
N SER A 133 -23.20 19.86 -8.04
CA SER A 133 -23.89 21.06 -8.52
C SER A 133 -23.02 21.97 -9.39
N THR A 134 -21.70 21.75 -9.40
CA THR A 134 -20.73 22.56 -10.15
C THR A 134 -20.16 21.87 -11.39
N TYR A 135 -20.62 20.66 -11.70
CA TYR A 135 -20.23 19.94 -12.91
C TYR A 135 -20.82 20.61 -14.16
N LYS A 136 -19.97 20.86 -15.16
CA LYS A 136 -20.40 21.40 -16.45
C LYS A 136 -19.65 20.73 -17.60
N THR A 137 -20.38 20.24 -18.59
CA THR A 137 -19.77 19.68 -19.81
C THR A 137 -19.17 20.79 -20.67
N GLU A 138 -18.01 20.54 -21.28
CA GLU A 138 -17.40 21.47 -22.24
C GLU A 138 -17.95 21.25 -23.66
N SER A 139 -18.17 22.35 -24.39
CA SER A 139 -18.58 22.31 -25.79
C SER A 139 -17.40 22.00 -26.71
N CYS A 140 -17.68 21.55 -27.94
CA CYS A 140 -16.62 21.23 -28.90
C CYS A 140 -15.79 22.47 -29.28
N ASP A 141 -16.42 23.63 -29.45
CA ASP A 141 -15.69 24.89 -29.74
C ASP A 141 -15.02 25.52 -28.50
N SER A 142 -15.02 24.85 -27.34
CA SER A 142 -14.41 25.39 -26.13
C SER A 142 -12.89 25.46 -26.28
N LYS A 143 -12.27 26.46 -25.65
CA LYS A 143 -10.81 26.58 -25.61
C LYS A 143 -10.14 25.35 -24.99
N THR A 144 -10.82 24.73 -24.04
CA THR A 144 -10.38 23.51 -23.36
C THR A 144 -10.39 22.31 -24.30
N CYS A 145 -11.38 22.19 -25.18
CA CYS A 145 -11.43 21.11 -26.16
C CYS A 145 -10.31 21.26 -27.20
N ASN A 146 -10.17 22.46 -27.77
CA ASN A 146 -9.12 22.81 -28.73
C ASN A 146 -7.69 22.80 -28.14
N ALA A 147 -7.56 22.62 -26.83
CA ALA A 147 -6.28 22.47 -26.15
C ALA A 147 -5.80 21.01 -26.12
N LEU A 148 -6.68 20.05 -26.44
CA LEU A 148 -6.28 18.68 -26.75
C LEU A 148 -5.58 18.68 -28.11
N SER A 149 -4.67 17.73 -28.34
CA SER A 149 -4.10 17.54 -29.69
C SER A 149 -5.17 17.01 -30.67
N GLU A 150 -4.97 17.21 -31.98
CA GLU A 150 -5.91 16.78 -33.03
C GLU A 150 -6.27 15.28 -32.94
N HIS A 151 -5.38 14.46 -32.37
CA HIS A 151 -5.58 13.02 -32.21
C HIS A 151 -6.20 12.61 -30.87
N GLU A 152 -6.20 13.50 -29.88
CA GLU A 152 -6.81 13.31 -28.57
C GLU A 152 -8.22 13.92 -28.50
N GLU A 153 -8.47 14.97 -29.30
CA GLU A 153 -9.74 15.65 -29.40
C GLU A 153 -10.79 14.80 -30.12
N GLY A 154 -12.02 14.87 -29.62
CA GLY A 154 -13.19 14.41 -30.35
C GLY A 154 -14.41 15.27 -30.00
N CYS A 155 -15.42 15.22 -30.86
CA CYS A 155 -16.67 15.94 -30.62
C CYS A 155 -17.87 14.99 -30.76
N ASP A 156 -18.82 15.11 -29.84
CA ASP A 156 -20.18 14.66 -30.06
C ASP A 156 -21.00 15.81 -30.63
N GLU A 157 -21.02 15.95 -31.96
CA GLU A 157 -21.69 17.09 -32.61
C GLU A 157 -23.18 17.17 -32.26
N SER A 158 -23.83 16.02 -32.08
CA SER A 158 -25.27 15.96 -31.77
C SER A 158 -25.61 16.57 -30.41
N ARG A 159 -24.69 16.46 -29.45
CA ARG A 159 -24.85 16.98 -28.08
C ARG A 159 -24.01 18.23 -27.82
N ASN A 160 -23.17 18.63 -28.77
CA ASN A 160 -22.11 19.62 -28.63
C ASN A 160 -21.28 19.38 -27.36
N VAL A 161 -20.75 18.16 -27.22
CA VAL A 161 -19.93 17.76 -26.05
C VAL A 161 -18.53 17.38 -26.51
N CYS A 162 -17.53 18.02 -25.92
CA CYS A 162 -16.12 17.68 -26.12
C CYS A 162 -15.82 16.29 -25.55
N LYS A 163 -15.27 15.42 -26.39
CA LYS A 163 -14.76 14.11 -26.03
C LYS A 163 -13.25 14.14 -26.05
N TYR A 164 -12.65 13.28 -25.24
CA TYR A 164 -11.21 13.05 -25.30
C TYR A 164 -10.92 11.56 -25.39
N ARG A 165 -9.81 11.24 -26.04
CA ARG A 165 -9.15 9.96 -25.97
C ARG A 165 -7.69 10.19 -25.62
N TYR A 166 -7.32 9.79 -24.42
CA TYR A 166 -5.93 9.75 -24.00
C TYR A 166 -5.44 8.32 -24.04
N SER A 167 -4.31 8.11 -24.68
CA SER A 167 -3.58 6.85 -24.59
C SER A 167 -2.23 7.14 -23.99
N TYR A 168 -1.81 6.23 -23.13
CA TYR A 168 -0.56 6.26 -22.43
C TYR A 168 0.42 5.38 -23.20
N GLY A 169 1.68 5.73 -23.08
CA GLY A 169 2.79 4.93 -23.54
C GLY A 169 2.58 3.47 -23.22
N ASP A 170 2.23 3.08 -21.99
CA ASP A 170 2.01 1.68 -21.60
C ASP A 170 0.83 0.93 -22.24
N GLU A 171 0.21 1.50 -23.26
CA GLU A 171 -1.03 1.05 -23.92
C GLU A 171 -2.29 1.17 -23.06
N SER A 172 -2.15 1.70 -21.85
CA SER A 172 -3.29 2.12 -21.06
C SER A 172 -3.98 3.30 -21.73
N TYR A 173 -5.25 3.48 -21.44
CA TYR A 173 -6.03 4.52 -22.07
C TYR A 173 -7.18 4.98 -21.19
N THR A 174 -7.66 6.17 -21.46
CA THR A 174 -8.88 6.75 -20.91
C THR A 174 -9.63 7.45 -22.04
N LYS A 175 -10.95 7.27 -22.06
CA LYS A 175 -11.86 7.93 -23.00
C LYS A 175 -13.06 8.44 -22.23
N GLY A 176 -13.44 9.66 -22.52
CA GLY A 176 -14.51 10.32 -21.79
C GLY A 176 -14.93 11.63 -22.41
N GLU A 177 -15.58 12.45 -21.60
CA GLU A 177 -15.97 13.81 -21.94
C GLU A 177 -15.08 14.78 -21.15
N VAL A 178 -14.70 15.89 -21.78
CA VAL A 178 -14.06 17.00 -21.07
C VAL A 178 -15.15 17.80 -20.38
N ALA A 179 -14.91 18.14 -19.11
CA ALA A 179 -15.83 18.91 -18.30
C ALA A 179 -15.07 19.87 -17.39
N THR A 180 -15.77 20.88 -16.87
CA THR A 180 -15.29 21.75 -15.80
C THR A 180 -15.96 21.41 -14.48
N GLU A 181 -15.20 21.52 -13.40
CA GLU A 181 -15.62 21.21 -12.05
C GLU A 181 -14.87 22.07 -11.01
N THR A 182 -15.34 22.07 -9.77
CA THR A 182 -14.60 22.64 -8.63
C THR A 182 -13.60 21.62 -8.11
N ILE A 183 -12.31 21.92 -8.26
CA ILE A 183 -11.22 21.14 -7.65
C ILE A 183 -10.79 21.84 -6.36
N SER A 184 -10.73 21.12 -5.25
CA SER A 184 -10.31 21.66 -3.96
C SER A 184 -9.07 20.95 -3.44
N ILE A 185 -8.20 21.72 -2.80
CA ILE A 185 -6.94 21.24 -2.22
C ILE A 185 -6.95 21.57 -0.73
N ASP A 186 -6.68 20.56 0.10
CA ASP A 186 -6.59 20.75 1.54
C ASP A 186 -5.44 21.72 1.88
N SER A 187 -5.71 22.74 2.70
CA SER A 187 -4.70 23.71 3.13
C SER A 187 -4.23 23.42 4.55
N SER A 188 -2.95 23.67 4.83
CA SER A 188 -2.38 23.65 6.18
C SER A 188 -3.00 24.72 7.11
N SER A 189 -3.71 25.71 6.55
CA SER A 189 -4.49 26.70 7.30
C SER A 189 -5.86 26.18 7.81
N GLY A 190 -6.22 24.94 7.48
CA GLY A 190 -7.40 24.24 7.97
C GLY A 190 -8.66 24.34 7.11
N SER A 191 -8.72 25.25 6.13
CA SER A 191 -9.83 25.34 5.15
C SER A 191 -9.36 24.91 3.76
N PRO A 192 -10.05 23.98 3.08
CA PRO A 192 -9.73 23.61 1.70
C PRO A 192 -9.86 24.82 0.76
N VAL A 193 -8.89 24.97 -0.15
CA VAL A 193 -8.90 26.02 -1.17
C VAL A 193 -9.53 25.47 -2.44
N SER A 194 -10.59 26.11 -2.91
CA SER A 194 -11.39 25.67 -4.06
C SER A 194 -11.04 26.46 -5.32
N PHE A 195 -10.92 25.74 -6.43
CA PHE A 195 -10.64 26.24 -7.77
C PHE A 195 -11.80 25.86 -8.70
N PRO A 196 -12.85 26.71 -8.77
CA PRO A 196 -14.00 26.46 -9.61
C PRO A 196 -13.67 26.60 -11.10
N GLY A 197 -14.38 25.84 -11.94
CA GLY A 197 -14.21 25.92 -13.39
C GLY A 197 -12.91 25.30 -13.90
N THR A 198 -12.31 24.39 -13.12
CA THR A 198 -11.11 23.66 -13.52
C THR A 198 -11.53 22.52 -14.45
N ALA A 199 -10.93 22.47 -15.64
CA ALA A 199 -11.15 21.44 -16.62
C ALA A 199 -10.50 20.11 -16.21
N PHE A 200 -11.22 19.02 -16.45
CA PHE A 200 -10.76 17.67 -16.21
C PHE A 200 -11.46 16.68 -17.15
N GLY A 201 -10.85 15.51 -17.32
CA GLY A 201 -11.42 14.39 -18.05
C GLY A 201 -12.33 13.54 -17.16
N CYS A 202 -13.59 13.38 -17.57
CA CYS A 202 -14.53 12.48 -16.93
C CYS A 202 -14.58 11.17 -17.72
N GLY A 203 -13.76 10.19 -17.29
CA GLY A 203 -13.49 8.97 -18.05
C GLY A 203 -14.56 7.89 -17.87
N TYR A 204 -15.12 7.40 -18.98
CA TYR A 204 -16.15 6.35 -19.02
C TYR A 204 -15.65 5.02 -19.58
N ASN A 205 -14.54 5.06 -20.32
CA ASN A 205 -13.86 3.88 -20.83
C ASN A 205 -12.36 3.98 -20.57
N ASN A 206 -11.91 3.32 -19.50
CA ASN A 206 -10.54 3.37 -18.99
C ASN A 206 -10.03 1.94 -18.79
N GLY A 207 -8.81 1.67 -19.24
CA GLY A 207 -8.23 0.34 -19.12
C GLY A 207 -6.73 0.34 -19.35
N GLY A 208 -6.08 -0.78 -19.03
CA GLY A 208 -4.63 -0.93 -19.09
C GLY A 208 -4.07 -1.39 -17.76
N THR A 209 -2.92 -0.84 -17.36
CA THR A 209 -2.16 -1.26 -16.17
C THR A 209 -2.45 -0.42 -14.93
N PHE A 210 -3.58 0.29 -14.91
CA PHE A 210 -4.05 1.03 -13.73
C PHE A 210 -4.35 0.09 -12.56
N GLU A 211 -3.91 0.50 -11.37
CA GLU A 211 -4.18 -0.19 -10.12
C GLU A 211 -5.52 0.20 -9.50
N GLU A 212 -6.09 -0.68 -8.68
CA GLU A 212 -7.39 -0.44 -8.05
C GLU A 212 -7.39 0.72 -7.04
N THR A 213 -6.23 1.13 -6.55
CA THR A 213 -6.11 2.20 -5.55
C THR A 213 -6.18 3.59 -6.16
N GLY A 214 -5.79 3.76 -7.42
CA GLY A 214 -5.74 5.04 -8.11
C GLY A 214 -7.04 5.36 -8.84
N SER A 215 -7.55 6.58 -8.67
CA SER A 215 -8.81 7.03 -9.28
C SER A 215 -8.64 7.66 -10.67
N GLY A 216 -7.39 7.82 -11.12
CA GLY A 216 -7.01 8.46 -12.37
C GLY A 216 -5.61 9.10 -12.29
N ILE A 217 -5.37 10.14 -13.08
CA ILE A 217 -4.10 10.87 -13.15
C ILE A 217 -4.35 12.37 -12.92
N ILE A 218 -3.47 13.00 -12.15
CA ILE A 218 -3.36 14.44 -11.98
C ILE A 218 -2.17 14.90 -12.82
N GLY A 219 -2.48 15.53 -13.95
CA GLY A 219 -1.48 16.04 -14.89
C GLY A 219 -0.82 17.31 -14.36
N LEU A 220 0.51 17.28 -14.27
CA LEU A 220 1.39 18.36 -13.82
C LEU A 220 2.33 18.83 -14.94
N GLY A 221 2.07 18.43 -16.19
CA GLY A 221 2.82 18.80 -17.38
C GLY A 221 2.74 20.29 -17.73
N GLY A 222 3.53 20.70 -18.71
CA GLY A 222 3.66 22.10 -19.14
C GLY A 222 2.50 22.61 -20.00
N GLY A 223 1.63 21.72 -20.48
CA GLY A 223 0.53 22.07 -21.38
C GLY A 223 -0.67 22.72 -20.67
N PRO A 224 -1.60 23.28 -21.45
CA PRO A 224 -2.71 24.11 -20.96
C PRO A 224 -3.73 23.35 -20.09
N LEU A 225 -3.85 22.03 -20.26
CA LEU A 225 -4.81 21.20 -19.52
C LEU A 225 -4.28 20.66 -18.18
N SER A 226 -3.00 20.92 -17.86
CA SER A 226 -2.42 20.52 -16.57
C SER A 226 -3.01 21.30 -15.41
N LEU A 227 -3.09 20.64 -14.26
CA LEU A 227 -3.62 21.24 -13.04
C LEU A 227 -2.84 22.51 -12.70
N VAL A 228 -1.51 22.48 -12.80
CA VAL A 228 -0.62 23.62 -12.50
C VAL A 228 -0.79 24.78 -13.48
N SER A 229 -1.03 24.50 -14.76
CA SER A 229 -1.32 25.52 -15.77
C SER A 229 -2.68 26.19 -15.55
N GLN A 230 -3.70 25.41 -15.22
CA GLN A 230 -5.06 25.90 -14.97
C GLN A 230 -5.18 26.71 -13.67
N LEU A 231 -4.51 26.27 -12.61
CA LEU A 231 -4.36 27.05 -11.37
C LEU A 231 -3.67 28.40 -11.63
N GLY A 232 -2.74 28.43 -12.59
CA GLY A 232 -2.22 29.63 -13.22
C GLY A 232 -1.77 30.70 -12.22
N SER A 233 -2.35 31.90 -12.33
CA SER A 233 -2.01 33.03 -11.45
C SER A 233 -2.36 32.83 -9.99
N SER A 234 -3.32 31.96 -9.66
CA SER A 234 -3.72 31.68 -8.27
C SER A 234 -2.59 31.06 -7.46
N ILE A 235 -1.73 30.28 -8.11
CA ILE A 235 -0.51 29.72 -7.52
C ILE A 235 0.76 30.46 -7.95
N GLY A 236 0.62 31.61 -8.61
CA GLY A 236 1.75 32.37 -9.18
C GLY A 236 2.53 31.59 -10.25
N LYS A 237 1.91 30.59 -10.89
CA LYS A 237 2.53 29.68 -11.89
C LYS A 237 3.79 28.98 -11.37
N LYS A 238 3.79 28.64 -10.07
CA LYS A 238 4.92 28.02 -9.39
C LYS A 238 4.47 26.82 -8.60
N PHE A 239 5.23 25.73 -8.74
CA PHE A 239 5.12 24.57 -7.87
C PHE A 239 6.49 23.99 -7.60
N SER A 240 6.59 23.18 -6.55
CA SER A 240 7.79 22.38 -6.26
C SER A 240 7.40 21.06 -5.64
N TYR A 241 8.32 20.09 -5.65
CA TYR A 241 8.18 18.88 -4.83
C TYR A 241 9.49 18.55 -4.13
N CYS A 242 9.36 17.74 -3.08
CA CYS A 242 10.45 17.14 -2.34
C CYS A 242 10.15 15.64 -2.21
N LEU A 243 11.04 14.81 -2.75
CA LEU A 243 10.90 13.36 -2.73
C LEU A 243 11.81 12.76 -1.66
N SER A 244 11.25 11.88 -0.83
CA SER A 244 11.96 11.16 0.24
C SER A 244 12.53 9.84 -0.27
N HIS A 245 13.72 9.45 0.22
CA HIS A 245 14.42 8.20 -0.13
C HIS A 245 13.79 6.92 0.41
N THR A 246 12.93 7.01 1.44
CA THR A 246 12.60 5.83 2.24
C THR A 246 11.22 5.26 1.92
N SER A 247 11.19 4.26 1.04
CA SER A 247 10.11 3.26 0.96
C SER A 247 10.05 2.32 2.19
N ALA A 248 10.82 2.57 3.25
CA ALA A 248 11.02 1.63 4.36
C ALA A 248 10.98 2.21 5.79
N THR A 249 10.91 3.53 6.02
CA THR A 249 10.84 4.10 7.38
C THR A 249 9.78 5.19 7.51
N THR A 250 9.18 5.29 8.70
CA THR A 250 7.98 6.07 9.03
C THR A 250 8.15 7.60 9.10
N ASN A 251 9.35 8.15 8.85
CA ASN A 251 9.68 9.52 9.29
C ASN A 251 9.95 10.55 8.16
N GLY A 252 9.84 10.20 6.88
CA GLY A 252 10.02 11.15 5.77
C GLY A 252 8.87 11.12 4.77
N THR A 253 8.00 12.13 4.79
CA THR A 253 6.91 12.28 3.81
C THR A 253 7.38 13.07 2.59
N SER A 254 7.05 12.58 1.39
CA SER A 254 7.25 13.37 0.17
C SER A 254 6.11 14.40 0.08
N VAL A 255 6.38 15.57 -0.48
CA VAL A 255 5.38 16.65 -0.57
C VAL A 255 5.47 17.38 -1.90
N ILE A 256 4.34 17.93 -2.36
CA ILE A 256 4.26 18.91 -3.44
C ILE A 256 3.72 20.22 -2.88
N ASN A 257 4.36 21.33 -3.22
CA ASN A 257 3.97 22.66 -2.84
C ASN A 257 3.49 23.43 -4.06
N LEU A 258 2.34 24.08 -3.96
CA LEU A 258 1.80 24.98 -4.97
C LEU A 258 1.79 26.40 -4.40
N GLY A 259 2.13 27.41 -5.21
CA GLY A 259 2.05 28.80 -4.79
C GLY A 259 3.37 29.55 -4.89
N THR A 260 3.34 30.85 -4.61
CA THR A 260 4.48 31.75 -4.83
C THR A 260 5.69 31.43 -3.96
N ASN A 261 5.47 30.89 -2.75
CA ASN A 261 6.57 30.48 -1.84
C ASN A 261 6.93 29.00 -1.98
N SER A 262 6.40 28.30 -3.00
CA SER A 262 6.81 26.91 -3.29
C SER A 262 8.27 26.82 -3.71
N ILE A 263 8.84 27.91 -4.22
CA ILE A 263 10.23 28.00 -4.67
C ILE A 263 10.98 29.01 -3.78
N PRO A 264 12.22 28.70 -3.34
CA PRO A 264 13.04 29.65 -2.60
C PRO A 264 13.15 31.01 -3.32
N SER A 265 13.06 32.10 -2.57
CA SER A 265 13.31 33.45 -3.10
C SER A 265 14.75 33.56 -3.64
N LYS A 266 14.93 34.40 -4.68
CA LYS A 266 16.12 34.54 -5.55
C LYS A 266 17.46 34.10 -4.91
N PRO A 267 18.33 33.41 -5.68
CA PRO A 267 19.63 32.97 -5.20
C PRO A 267 20.47 34.17 -4.71
N SER A 268 20.79 34.18 -3.41
CA SER A 268 21.96 34.91 -2.93
C SER A 268 23.20 34.14 -3.38
N LYS A 269 24.34 34.82 -3.53
CA LYS A 269 25.63 34.19 -3.91
C LYS A 269 26.08 33.06 -2.96
N ASP A 270 25.45 32.96 -1.79
CA ASP A 270 25.73 31.97 -0.75
C ASP A 270 24.63 30.90 -0.60
N SER A 271 23.61 30.88 -1.47
CA SER A 271 22.50 29.94 -1.37
C SER A 271 22.79 28.65 -2.15
N ALA A 272 22.63 27.47 -1.52
CA ALA A 272 22.67 26.14 -2.14
C ALA A 272 21.53 25.87 -3.17
N THR A 273 20.90 26.91 -3.68
CA THR A 273 19.81 26.89 -4.66
C THR A 273 20.40 27.10 -6.05
N LEU A 274 20.31 26.08 -6.90
CA LEU A 274 20.72 26.10 -8.29
C LEU A 274 19.51 26.40 -9.18
N THR A 275 19.75 27.04 -10.32
CA THR A 275 18.69 27.35 -11.29
C THR A 275 19.15 26.99 -12.69
N THR A 276 18.28 26.37 -13.47
CA THR A 276 18.54 26.02 -14.87
C THR A 276 17.34 26.33 -15.75
N PRO A 277 17.51 26.79 -17.00
CA PRO A 277 16.39 27.12 -17.87
C PRO A 277 15.53 25.90 -18.25
N LEU A 278 14.21 26.05 -18.17
CA LEU A 278 13.25 25.13 -18.78
C LEU A 278 13.14 25.44 -20.27
N ILE A 279 13.46 24.46 -21.11
CA ILE A 279 13.40 24.57 -22.56
C ILE A 279 12.04 24.06 -23.02
N GLN A 280 11.25 24.93 -23.65
CA GLN A 280 10.02 24.51 -24.29
C GLN A 280 10.31 23.84 -25.64
N LYS A 281 9.62 22.74 -25.89
CA LYS A 281 9.58 22.01 -27.16
C LYS A 281 8.14 21.63 -27.47
N ASP A 282 7.92 21.14 -28.68
CA ASP A 282 6.64 20.58 -29.09
C ASP A 282 6.69 19.05 -28.93
N PRO A 283 5.72 18.42 -28.23
CA PRO A 283 4.61 19.04 -27.50
C PRO A 283 5.05 19.76 -26.21
N GLU A 284 4.31 20.80 -25.81
CA GLU A 284 4.61 21.63 -24.62
C GLU A 284 4.44 20.90 -23.28
N THR A 285 3.96 19.66 -23.30
CA THR A 285 3.72 18.80 -22.14
C THR A 285 4.98 18.58 -21.28
N TYR A 286 6.14 18.41 -21.90
CA TYR A 286 7.35 17.97 -21.20
C TYR A 286 8.26 19.13 -20.78
N TYR A 287 8.84 18.99 -19.59
CA TYR A 287 9.87 19.90 -19.09
C TYR A 287 11.25 19.45 -19.53
N PHE A 288 11.89 20.19 -20.44
CA PHE A 288 13.25 19.87 -20.90
C PHE A 288 14.31 20.72 -20.20
N LEU A 289 15.41 20.08 -19.84
CA LEU A 289 16.66 20.71 -19.38
C LEU A 289 17.75 20.53 -20.43
N THR A 290 18.83 21.31 -20.30
CA THR A 290 20.03 21.14 -21.14
C THR A 290 21.16 20.59 -20.29
N LEU A 291 21.47 19.30 -20.47
CA LEU A 291 22.63 18.62 -19.90
C LEU A 291 23.85 18.84 -20.79
N GLU A 292 24.91 19.43 -20.24
CA GLU A 292 26.14 19.78 -20.97
C GLU A 292 27.25 18.72 -20.76
N ALA A 293 27.33 18.16 -19.56
CA ALA A 293 28.33 17.16 -19.20
C ALA A 293 27.92 16.37 -17.94
N ILE A 294 28.55 15.22 -17.71
CA ILE A 294 28.53 14.53 -16.42
C ILE A 294 29.97 14.36 -15.95
N THR A 295 30.26 14.76 -14.71
CA THR A 295 31.55 14.47 -14.07
C THR A 295 31.42 13.27 -13.14
N VAL A 296 32.29 12.29 -13.30
CA VAL A 296 32.42 11.13 -12.43
C VAL A 296 33.77 11.21 -11.73
N GLY A 297 33.77 11.42 -10.41
CA GLY A 297 35.00 11.67 -9.66
C GLY A 297 35.75 12.89 -10.19
N LYS A 298 36.83 12.66 -10.94
CA LYS A 298 37.66 13.70 -11.57
C LYS A 298 37.48 13.79 -13.09
N THR A 299 36.74 12.86 -13.68
CA THR A 299 36.61 12.72 -15.14
C THR A 299 35.34 13.42 -15.60
N LYS A 300 35.49 14.52 -16.34
CA LYS A 300 34.37 15.27 -16.93
C LYS A 300 34.10 14.79 -18.36
N LEU A 301 32.90 14.27 -18.60
CA LEU A 301 32.46 13.74 -19.89
C LEU A 301 31.43 14.68 -20.53
N PRO A 302 31.72 15.33 -21.67
CA PRO A 302 30.75 16.14 -22.40
C PRO A 302 29.57 15.27 -22.84
N TYR A 303 28.35 15.74 -22.59
CA TYR A 303 27.16 15.00 -22.99
C TYR A 303 26.93 15.12 -24.50
N THR A 304 26.94 13.98 -25.20
CA THR A 304 26.81 13.89 -26.66
C THR A 304 25.43 13.43 -27.12
N GLY A 305 24.51 13.16 -26.18
CA GLY A 305 23.17 12.67 -26.49
C GLY A 305 22.38 13.60 -27.41
N GLY A 306 21.75 13.00 -28.41
CA GLY A 306 20.94 13.72 -29.39
C GLY A 306 19.66 14.26 -28.75
N GLY A 307 19.48 15.58 -28.71
CA GLY A 307 18.24 16.16 -28.22
C GLY A 307 17.03 15.73 -29.04
N TYR A 308 15.86 15.60 -28.39
CA TYR A 308 14.56 15.40 -29.04
C TYR A 308 14.33 16.53 -30.06
N SER A 309 14.57 16.26 -31.34
CA SER A 309 14.25 17.18 -32.44
C SER A 309 13.91 16.42 -33.71
N LEU A 310 12.68 16.63 -34.18
CA LEU A 310 12.16 16.16 -35.48
C LEU A 310 12.98 16.65 -36.68
N ASN A 311 13.84 17.65 -36.48
CA ASN A 311 14.81 18.13 -37.44
C ASN A 311 16.22 17.98 -36.88
N ARG A 312 17.02 17.05 -37.44
CA ARG A 312 18.45 16.81 -37.16
C ARG A 312 19.37 18.05 -37.29
N LYS A 313 18.81 19.22 -37.58
CA LYS A 313 19.52 20.49 -37.78
C LYS A 313 19.26 21.56 -36.70
N SER A 314 18.49 21.30 -35.64
CA SER A 314 18.22 22.31 -34.59
C SER A 314 18.59 21.89 -33.16
N LYS A 315 19.66 22.56 -32.66
CA LYS A 315 20.10 22.90 -31.29
C LYS A 315 20.39 21.78 -30.27
N LYS A 316 21.59 21.86 -29.67
CA LYS A 316 22.10 21.09 -28.50
C LYS A 316 21.30 21.29 -27.19
N THR A 317 20.25 22.11 -27.18
CA THR A 317 19.52 22.55 -25.98
C THR A 317 18.23 21.75 -25.77
N GLY A 318 17.84 21.52 -24.51
CA GLY A 318 16.66 20.75 -24.16
C GLY A 318 16.82 19.26 -24.50
N ASN A 319 17.93 18.65 -24.11
CA ASN A 319 18.32 17.31 -24.51
C ASN A 319 17.93 16.21 -23.51
N ILE A 320 17.36 16.56 -22.36
CA ILE A 320 16.90 15.62 -21.35
C ILE A 320 15.59 16.12 -20.72
N ILE A 321 14.64 15.22 -20.49
CA ILE A 321 13.37 15.53 -19.79
C ILE A 321 13.60 15.39 -18.28
N ILE A 322 13.11 16.34 -17.47
CA ILE A 322 13.00 16.14 -16.02
C ILE A 322 11.61 15.58 -15.69
N ASP A 323 11.56 14.43 -15.01
CA ASP A 323 10.30 13.71 -14.80
C ASP A 323 10.24 13.04 -13.42
N SER A 324 9.21 13.36 -12.63
CA SER A 324 8.97 12.74 -11.32
C SER A 324 8.34 11.34 -11.43
N GLY A 325 7.71 11.02 -12.56
CA GLY A 325 7.04 9.74 -12.81
C GLY A 325 7.96 8.63 -13.35
N THR A 326 9.22 8.94 -13.65
CA THR A 326 10.23 7.97 -14.11
C THR A 326 11.23 7.67 -12.99
N THR A 327 11.36 6.43 -12.52
CA THR A 327 12.25 6.08 -11.38
C THR A 327 13.74 6.25 -11.70
N LEU A 328 14.22 5.59 -12.76
CA LEU A 328 15.63 5.58 -13.17
C LEU A 328 15.97 6.80 -14.03
N THR A 329 17.24 7.22 -13.98
CA THR A 329 17.77 8.16 -14.97
C THR A 329 18.18 7.41 -16.24
N LEU A 330 17.82 7.94 -17.39
CA LEU A 330 18.03 7.32 -18.68
C LEU A 330 18.90 8.22 -19.53
N LEU A 331 20.04 7.68 -19.97
CA LEU A 331 21.03 8.43 -20.74
C LEU A 331 21.22 7.80 -22.12
N ASP A 332 21.51 8.64 -23.11
CA ASP A 332 21.77 8.20 -24.48
C ASP A 332 22.85 7.11 -24.51
N SER A 333 22.56 6.00 -25.19
CA SER A 333 23.44 4.84 -25.22
C SER A 333 24.84 5.15 -25.74
N GLY A 334 24.97 6.07 -26.71
CA GLY A 334 26.26 6.45 -27.27
C GLY A 334 27.14 7.24 -26.30
N PHE A 335 26.52 7.94 -25.33
CA PHE A 335 27.23 8.58 -24.22
C PHE A 335 27.44 7.62 -23.03
N TYR A 336 26.50 6.71 -22.81
CA TYR A 336 26.46 5.87 -21.61
C TYR A 336 27.65 4.91 -21.51
N ASP A 337 28.20 4.43 -22.62
CA ASP A 337 29.35 3.53 -22.61
C ASP A 337 30.59 4.17 -21.94
N ASP A 338 30.95 5.39 -22.35
CA ASP A 338 32.07 6.14 -21.76
C ASP A 338 31.78 6.53 -20.29
N PHE A 339 30.52 6.88 -19.99
CA PHE A 339 30.08 7.20 -18.64
C PHE A 339 30.16 5.99 -17.70
N GLY A 340 29.66 4.83 -18.14
CA GLY A 340 29.71 3.57 -17.40
C GLY A 340 31.14 3.13 -17.10
N ALA A 341 32.03 3.24 -18.09
CA ALA A 341 33.45 2.97 -17.92
C ALA A 341 34.10 3.90 -16.87
N ALA A 342 33.79 5.21 -16.91
CA ALA A 342 34.30 6.16 -15.92
C ALA A 342 33.78 5.89 -14.50
N VAL A 343 32.54 5.41 -14.36
CA VAL A 343 31.99 4.96 -13.06
C VAL A 343 32.72 3.72 -12.58
N GLU A 344 32.88 2.71 -13.43
CA GLU A 344 33.57 1.47 -13.08
C GLU A 344 35.03 1.71 -12.66
N GLU A 345 35.76 2.58 -13.37
CA GLU A 345 37.13 2.97 -13.02
C GLU A 345 37.22 3.74 -11.69
N SER A 346 36.19 4.53 -11.35
CA SER A 346 36.19 5.35 -10.15
C SER A 346 35.67 4.63 -8.89
N VAL A 347 35.07 3.44 -9.04
CA VAL A 347 34.63 2.63 -7.89
C VAL A 347 35.83 1.89 -7.29
N THR A 348 35.96 1.94 -5.96
CA THR A 348 37.04 1.27 -5.23
C THR A 348 36.48 0.26 -4.23
N GLY A 349 37.25 -0.79 -3.92
CA GLY A 349 36.85 -1.80 -2.92
C GLY A 349 35.82 -2.83 -3.41
N ALA A 350 35.27 -2.68 -4.60
CA ALA A 350 34.30 -3.59 -5.21
C ALA A 350 34.68 -3.99 -6.63
N LYS A 351 34.06 -5.07 -7.13
CA LYS A 351 34.16 -5.49 -8.52
C LYS A 351 32.80 -5.38 -9.20
N ARG A 352 32.81 -5.04 -10.50
CA ARG A 352 31.60 -5.08 -11.30
C ARG A 352 31.07 -6.51 -11.40
N VAL A 353 29.77 -6.65 -11.24
CA VAL A 353 29.02 -7.91 -11.32
C VAL A 353 27.76 -7.69 -12.15
N SER A 354 27.20 -8.78 -12.67
CA SER A 354 25.88 -8.71 -13.31
C SER A 354 24.79 -8.48 -12.25
N ASP A 355 23.80 -7.66 -12.59
CA ASP A 355 22.53 -7.60 -11.86
C ASP A 355 21.86 -8.99 -11.90
N PRO A 356 21.48 -9.58 -10.75
CA PRO A 356 20.73 -10.83 -10.70
C PRO A 356 19.46 -10.86 -11.57
N GLN A 357 18.80 -9.71 -11.76
CA GLN A 357 17.59 -9.57 -12.57
C GLN A 357 17.85 -9.12 -14.01
N GLY A 358 19.09 -8.71 -14.31
CA GLY A 358 19.50 -8.25 -15.65
C GLY A 358 18.89 -6.91 -16.09
N ILE A 359 18.41 -6.08 -15.14
CA ILE A 359 17.80 -4.78 -15.41
C ILE A 359 18.84 -3.66 -15.37
N LEU A 360 19.65 -3.61 -14.31
CA LEU A 360 20.69 -2.59 -14.12
C LEU A 360 22.00 -3.03 -14.78
N THR A 361 22.68 -2.09 -15.42
CA THR A 361 23.86 -2.36 -16.27
C THR A 361 25.18 -2.28 -15.51
N HIS A 362 25.24 -1.52 -14.41
CA HIS A 362 26.45 -1.31 -13.60
C HIS A 362 26.15 -1.62 -12.13
N CYS A 363 26.45 -2.86 -11.73
CA CYS A 363 26.35 -3.32 -10.34
C CYS A 363 27.73 -3.70 -9.81
N PHE A 364 27.94 -3.50 -8.52
CA PHE A 364 29.20 -3.70 -7.83
C PHE A 364 28.97 -4.53 -6.58
N ARG A 365 29.77 -5.59 -6.41
CA ARG A 365 29.71 -6.44 -5.22
C ARG A 365 30.85 -6.13 -4.28
N SER A 366 30.52 -5.91 -3.01
CA SER A 366 31.48 -5.78 -1.93
C SER A 366 32.24 -7.09 -1.72
N GLY A 367 33.56 -7.01 -1.58
CA GLY A 367 34.34 -8.08 -0.95
C GLY A 367 34.38 -7.85 0.57
N ASP A 368 35.56 -8.05 1.18
CA ASP A 368 35.83 -7.79 2.60
C ASP A 368 36.12 -6.30 2.92
N LYS A 369 35.90 -5.38 1.98
CA LYS A 369 36.23 -3.94 2.10
C LYS A 369 35.02 -3.08 1.81
N GLU A 370 34.95 -1.92 2.45
CA GLU A 370 33.94 -0.89 2.17
C GLU A 370 34.04 -0.42 0.70
N ILE A 371 32.87 -0.23 0.06
CA ILE A 371 32.80 0.23 -1.33
C ILE A 371 32.94 1.75 -1.38
N GLY A 372 34.00 2.25 -2.00
CA GLY A 372 34.13 3.67 -2.31
C GLY A 372 33.40 4.02 -3.60
N LEU A 373 32.23 4.66 -3.47
CA LEU A 373 31.42 5.13 -4.61
C LEU A 373 31.85 6.53 -5.06
N PRO A 374 31.94 6.79 -6.38
CA PRO A 374 32.35 8.10 -6.88
C PRO A 374 31.25 9.15 -6.70
N ALA A 375 31.66 10.40 -6.46
CA ALA A 375 30.77 11.54 -6.61
C ALA A 375 30.41 11.73 -8.09
N ILE A 376 29.13 11.95 -8.38
CA ILE A 376 28.63 12.26 -9.72
C ILE A 376 28.07 13.67 -9.74
N THR A 377 28.44 14.48 -10.72
CA THR A 377 27.90 15.84 -10.91
C THR A 377 27.28 15.96 -12.28
N MET A 378 25.99 16.31 -12.31
CA MET A 378 25.25 16.61 -13.53
C MET A 378 25.44 18.10 -13.85
N HIS A 379 26.09 18.41 -14.97
CA HIS A 379 26.31 19.79 -15.40
C HIS A 379 25.19 20.20 -16.35
N PHE A 380 24.18 20.88 -15.82
CA PHE A 380 23.15 21.52 -16.63
C PHE A 380 23.58 22.94 -16.99
N THR A 381 23.00 23.50 -18.05
CA THR A 381 23.21 24.93 -18.35
C THR A 381 22.80 25.79 -17.15
N GLY A 382 23.78 26.47 -16.56
CA GLY A 382 23.62 27.34 -15.39
C GLY A 382 23.58 26.64 -14.02
N ALA A 383 23.70 25.32 -13.95
CA ALA A 383 23.60 24.57 -12.69
C ALA A 383 24.49 23.32 -12.66
N ASP A 384 25.36 23.23 -11.65
CA ASP A 384 26.16 22.04 -11.36
C ASP A 384 25.52 21.25 -10.20
N VAL A 385 24.75 20.22 -10.53
CA VAL A 385 24.00 19.43 -9.56
C VAL A 385 24.85 18.25 -9.10
N LYS A 386 25.42 18.39 -7.90
CA LYS A 386 26.19 17.31 -7.27
C LYS A 386 25.26 16.30 -6.62
N LEU A 387 25.33 15.06 -7.07
CA LEU A 387 24.56 13.94 -6.53
C LEU A 387 25.35 13.29 -5.38
N SER A 388 24.64 12.99 -4.30
CA SER A 388 25.19 12.11 -3.26
C SER A 388 25.20 10.65 -3.76
N PRO A 389 26.04 9.77 -3.21
CA PRO A 389 26.04 8.36 -3.60
C PRO A 389 24.65 7.70 -3.46
N ILE A 390 23.86 8.07 -2.46
CA ILE A 390 22.51 7.51 -2.27
C ILE A 390 21.51 7.95 -3.36
N ASN A 391 21.74 9.08 -4.03
CA ASN A 391 20.94 9.50 -5.19
C ASN A 391 21.34 8.78 -6.48
N ALA A 392 22.63 8.48 -6.65
CA ALA A 392 23.16 7.90 -7.87
C ALA A 392 23.15 6.37 -7.85
N PHE A 393 23.20 5.75 -6.67
CA PHE A 393 23.32 4.31 -6.50
C PHE A 393 22.22 3.75 -5.61
N VAL A 394 21.79 2.52 -5.91
CA VAL A 394 20.76 1.78 -5.19
C VAL A 394 21.34 0.48 -4.63
N LYS A 395 21.09 0.22 -3.34
CA LYS A 395 21.48 -1.03 -2.67
C LYS A 395 20.42 -2.11 -2.97
N LEU A 396 20.79 -3.16 -3.71
CA LEU A 396 19.88 -4.26 -4.05
C LEU A 396 19.88 -5.37 -2.98
N SER A 397 21.01 -5.59 -2.32
CA SER A 397 21.22 -6.55 -1.23
C SER A 397 22.33 -6.05 -0.31
N GLU A 398 22.64 -6.77 0.78
CA GLU A 398 23.72 -6.40 1.68
C GLU A 398 25.08 -6.20 0.99
N ASP A 399 25.34 -6.99 -0.05
CA ASP A 399 26.62 -7.04 -0.75
C ASP A 399 26.61 -6.40 -2.15
N ILE A 400 25.45 -6.01 -2.70
CA ILE A 400 25.34 -5.46 -4.08
C ILE A 400 24.77 -4.05 -4.08
N VAL A 401 25.51 -3.14 -4.71
CA VAL A 401 25.08 -1.78 -5.03
C VAL A 401 25.14 -1.54 -6.53
N CYS A 402 24.12 -0.89 -7.09
CA CYS A 402 24.02 -0.67 -8.53
C CYS A 402 23.78 0.80 -8.86
N LEU A 403 24.21 1.22 -10.04
CA LEU A 403 23.94 2.55 -10.56
C LEU A 403 22.46 2.66 -10.94
N SER A 404 21.79 3.73 -10.50
CA SER A 404 20.37 4.04 -10.82
C SER A 404 20.19 4.74 -12.18
N MET A 405 21.24 4.73 -13.01
CA MET A 405 21.26 5.30 -14.35
C MET A 405 21.49 4.19 -15.37
N ILE A 406 20.70 4.13 -16.43
CA ILE A 406 20.76 3.08 -17.45
C ILE A 406 20.81 3.67 -18.87
N PRO A 407 21.33 2.94 -19.87
CA PRO A 407 21.34 3.41 -21.25
C PRO A 407 19.95 3.35 -21.88
N THR A 408 19.68 4.26 -22.79
CA THR A 408 18.48 4.27 -23.63
C THR A 408 18.84 4.71 -25.06
N THR A 409 18.18 4.11 -26.05
CA THR A 409 18.21 4.55 -27.45
C THR A 409 17.07 5.52 -27.78
N GLU A 410 16.22 5.80 -26.77
CA GLU A 410 14.98 6.54 -26.90
C GLU A 410 15.19 7.98 -26.41
N VAL A 411 14.34 8.48 -25.52
CA VAL A 411 14.50 9.82 -24.93
C VAL A 411 15.27 9.74 -23.63
N ALA A 412 16.22 10.67 -23.44
CA ALA A 412 16.93 10.82 -22.18
C ALA A 412 16.03 11.46 -21.12
N ILE A 413 16.05 10.89 -19.90
CA ILE A 413 15.18 11.31 -18.79
C ILE A 413 16.02 11.42 -17.52
N TYR A 414 15.93 12.56 -16.84
CA TYR A 414 16.41 12.78 -15.48
C TYR A 414 15.30 12.31 -14.51
N GLY A 415 15.45 11.08 -14.00
CA GLY A 415 14.43 10.38 -13.21
C GLY A 415 14.37 10.82 -11.75
N ASN A 416 13.47 10.22 -10.98
CA ASN A 416 13.11 10.69 -9.65
C ASN A 416 14.12 10.29 -8.54
N MET A 417 14.86 9.19 -8.67
CA MET A 417 15.86 8.77 -7.67
C MET A 417 16.97 9.81 -7.49
N VAL A 418 17.44 10.39 -8.60
CA VAL A 418 18.45 11.44 -8.60
C VAL A 418 17.90 12.80 -8.16
N GLN A 419 16.58 12.94 -8.08
CA GLN A 419 15.87 14.13 -7.58
C GLN A 419 15.50 14.03 -6.10
N MET A 420 15.62 12.86 -5.46
CA MET A 420 15.36 12.69 -4.03
C MET A 420 16.30 13.57 -3.18
N ASP A 421 15.81 14.09 -2.04
CA ASP A 421 16.47 15.10 -1.20
C ASP A 421 16.73 16.46 -1.86
N PHE A 422 16.23 16.67 -3.08
CA PHE A 422 16.17 18.00 -3.66
C PHE A 422 14.76 18.57 -3.50
N LEU A 423 14.70 19.87 -3.19
CA LEU A 423 13.56 20.65 -3.60
C LEU A 423 13.72 20.91 -5.10
N VAL A 424 12.81 20.32 -5.88
CA VAL A 424 12.71 20.53 -7.32
C VAL A 424 11.55 21.48 -7.59
N GLY A 425 11.87 22.71 -7.97
CA GLY A 425 10.91 23.77 -8.24
C GLY A 425 10.75 24.06 -9.72
N TYR A 426 9.53 24.42 -10.13
CA TYR A 426 9.16 24.78 -11.49
C TYR A 426 8.56 26.19 -11.47
N ASP A 427 9.33 27.16 -11.93
CA ASP A 427 8.85 28.52 -12.17
C ASP A 427 8.41 28.62 -13.63
N LEU A 428 7.12 28.37 -13.88
CA LEU A 428 6.55 28.33 -15.23
C LEU A 428 6.40 29.73 -15.83
N GLU A 429 6.40 30.77 -15.00
CA GLU A 429 6.37 32.17 -15.44
C GLU A 429 7.71 32.59 -16.05
N THR A 430 8.81 32.30 -15.35
CA THR A 430 10.17 32.63 -15.80
C THR A 430 10.85 31.50 -16.58
N LYS A 431 10.15 30.37 -16.78
CA LYS A 431 10.65 29.16 -17.44
C LYS A 431 11.97 28.69 -16.85
N THR A 432 12.00 28.51 -15.53
CA THR A 432 13.20 28.14 -14.78
C THR A 432 12.91 26.96 -13.86
N ALA A 433 13.77 25.95 -13.87
CA ALA A 433 13.79 24.90 -12.87
C ALA A 433 14.74 25.29 -11.74
N VAL A 434 14.33 25.01 -10.51
CA VAL A 434 15.09 25.29 -9.29
C VAL A 434 15.46 23.97 -8.63
N LEU A 435 16.73 23.77 -8.33
CA LEU A 435 17.25 22.57 -7.69
C LEU A 435 17.99 23.00 -6.43
N LYS A 436 17.42 22.70 -5.26
CA LYS A 436 18.06 23.00 -3.98
C LYS A 436 18.28 21.69 -3.24
N HIS A 437 19.54 21.33 -3.02
CA HIS A 437 19.87 20.22 -2.14
C HIS A 437 19.36 20.58 -0.74
N LEU A 438 18.41 19.80 -0.25
CA LEU A 438 18.01 19.87 1.14
C LEU A 438 19.12 19.14 1.84
N GLY A 439 20.04 19.89 2.47
CA GLY A 439 21.17 19.29 3.15
C GLY A 439 20.63 18.16 4.01
N HIS A 440 21.06 16.93 3.72
CA HIS A 440 21.19 15.94 4.78
C HIS A 440 21.90 16.71 5.88
N VAL A 441 21.25 16.87 7.04
CA VAL A 441 22.00 17.11 8.26
C VAL A 441 23.08 16.05 8.21
N ASN A 442 24.33 16.45 7.95
CA ASN A 442 25.44 15.54 7.88
C ASN A 442 25.25 14.58 9.06
N ALA A 443 25.02 13.30 8.76
CA ALA A 443 25.10 12.26 9.78
C ALA A 443 26.50 12.24 10.40
N ASP A 444 27.48 12.92 9.79
CA ASP A 444 28.78 13.21 10.39
C ASP A 444 28.73 14.23 11.55
N ALA A 445 27.62 14.96 11.75
CA ALA A 445 27.49 15.96 12.81
C ALA A 445 26.60 15.50 13.98
N VAL A 446 25.74 14.50 13.76
CA VAL A 446 25.17 13.68 14.83
C VAL A 446 25.76 12.30 14.66
N VAL A 447 26.93 12.06 15.27
CA VAL A 447 27.54 10.74 15.40
C VAL A 447 26.47 9.75 15.89
N VAL A 448 25.82 9.09 14.95
CA VAL A 448 25.16 7.82 15.15
C VAL A 448 26.30 6.84 14.98
N ASP A 449 26.84 6.41 16.12
CA ASP A 449 27.78 5.29 16.22
C ASP A 449 27.23 4.17 15.30
N GLU A 450 28.03 3.63 14.37
CA GLU A 450 27.57 2.57 13.46
C GLU A 450 26.99 1.38 14.25
N GLU A 451 27.51 1.17 15.48
CA GLU A 451 27.00 0.21 16.45
C GLU A 451 25.55 0.53 16.91
N GLU A 452 25.18 1.81 17.01
CA GLU A 452 23.83 2.27 17.36
C GLU A 452 22.86 2.06 16.21
N LEU A 453 23.26 2.41 14.98
CA LEU A 453 22.43 2.18 13.80
C LEU A 453 22.15 0.69 13.62
N HIS A 454 23.19 -0.15 13.80
CA HIS A 454 23.03 -1.60 13.78
C HIS A 454 22.12 -2.09 14.91
N CYS A 455 22.27 -1.57 16.13
CA CYS A 455 21.40 -1.92 17.26
C CYS A 455 19.93 -1.57 16.98
N HIS A 456 19.67 -0.37 16.45
CA HIS A 456 18.33 0.07 16.11
C HIS A 456 17.70 -0.81 15.03
N GLN A 457 18.43 -1.08 13.95
CA GLN A 457 17.97 -1.96 12.87
C GLN A 457 17.64 -3.36 13.40
N LYS A 458 18.55 -3.92 14.22
CA LYS A 458 18.36 -5.23 14.83
C LYS A 458 17.12 -5.28 15.73
N LEU A 459 16.87 -4.22 16.50
CA LEU A 459 15.66 -4.11 17.33
C LEU A 459 14.39 -4.03 16.49
N GLN A 460 14.39 -3.28 15.39
CA GLN A 460 13.24 -3.22 14.46
C GLN A 460 12.96 -4.59 13.81
N ASP A 461 14.00 -5.30 13.39
CA ASP A 461 13.88 -6.63 12.79
C ASP A 461 13.31 -7.63 13.81
N LEU A 462 13.82 -7.63 15.05
CA LEU A 462 13.33 -8.49 16.13
C LEU A 462 11.90 -8.15 16.53
N TYR A 463 11.55 -6.87 16.58
CA TYR A 463 10.18 -6.41 16.85
C TYR A 463 9.21 -6.88 15.78
N SER A 464 9.59 -6.76 14.51
CA SER A 464 8.80 -7.23 13.38
C SER A 464 8.65 -8.76 13.38
N SER A 465 9.73 -9.49 13.65
CA SER A 465 9.75 -10.96 13.74
C SER A 465 8.82 -11.47 14.85
N THR A 466 8.96 -10.94 16.07
CA THR A 466 8.13 -11.34 17.22
C THR A 466 6.65 -10.94 17.04
N LYS A 467 6.37 -9.83 16.35
CA LYS A 467 5.01 -9.44 15.94
C LYS A 467 4.41 -10.44 14.94
N ALA A 468 5.17 -10.85 13.93
CA ALA A 468 4.75 -11.85 12.95
C ALA A 468 4.53 -13.22 13.62
N ALA A 469 5.45 -13.64 14.49
CA ALA A 469 5.33 -14.87 15.26
C ALA A 469 4.07 -14.87 16.14
N LYS A 470 3.80 -13.80 16.88
CA LYS A 470 2.57 -13.65 17.69
C LYS A 470 1.30 -13.76 16.82
N ARG A 471 1.30 -13.17 15.61
CA ARG A 471 0.17 -13.27 14.67
C ARG A 471 -0.05 -14.70 14.18
N LEU A 472 1.03 -15.38 13.78
CA LEU A 472 0.97 -16.78 13.36
C LEU A 472 0.44 -17.69 14.49
N GLN A 473 0.99 -17.54 15.70
CA GLN A 473 0.55 -18.26 16.89
C GLN A 473 -0.95 -18.05 17.18
N ARG A 474 -1.46 -16.80 17.09
CA ARG A 474 -2.89 -16.52 17.23
C ARG A 474 -3.75 -17.23 16.18
N ASN A 475 -3.31 -17.25 14.93
CA ASN A 475 -4.04 -17.93 13.86
C ASN A 475 -4.08 -19.45 14.08
N ILE A 476 -2.96 -20.04 14.52
CA ILE A 476 -2.89 -21.47 14.88
C ILE A 476 -3.88 -21.77 16.00
N VAL A 477 -3.85 -20.99 17.09
CA VAL A 477 -4.75 -21.18 18.25
C VAL A 477 -6.21 -21.05 17.83
N ARG A 478 -6.58 -19.99 17.09
CA ARG A 478 -7.96 -19.79 16.60
C ARG A 478 -8.43 -20.95 15.71
N GLY A 479 -7.57 -21.42 14.82
CA GLY A 479 -7.87 -22.54 13.93
C GLY A 479 -8.08 -23.85 14.69
N LEU A 480 -7.20 -24.14 15.65
CA LEU A 480 -7.29 -25.33 16.50
C LEU A 480 -8.50 -25.30 17.43
N GLU A 481 -8.79 -24.15 18.06
CA GLU A 481 -10.01 -23.98 18.87
C GLU A 481 -11.27 -24.27 18.05
N GLY A 482 -11.34 -23.76 16.81
CA GLY A 482 -12.45 -24.04 15.89
C GLY A 482 -12.54 -25.51 15.48
N PHE A 483 -11.40 -26.14 15.20
CA PHE A 483 -11.31 -27.56 14.86
C PHE A 483 -11.75 -28.44 16.03
N ILE A 484 -11.27 -28.14 17.25
CA ILE A 484 -11.63 -28.85 18.48
C ILE A 484 -13.13 -28.69 18.75
N ALA A 485 -13.66 -27.47 18.73
CA ALA A 485 -15.08 -27.23 18.98
C ALA A 485 -16.00 -27.96 17.99
N THR A 486 -15.61 -28.01 16.71
CA THR A 486 -16.37 -28.73 15.68
C THR A 486 -16.20 -30.23 15.84
N GLY A 487 -14.97 -30.70 16.08
CA GLY A 487 -14.62 -32.09 16.28
C GLY A 487 -15.34 -32.71 17.46
N THR A 488 -15.44 -32.02 18.60
CA THR A 488 -16.16 -32.50 19.78
C THR A 488 -17.64 -32.75 19.49
N LYS A 489 -18.28 -31.89 18.68
CA LYS A 489 -19.68 -32.11 18.26
C LYS A 489 -19.82 -33.32 17.33
N VAL A 490 -18.86 -33.51 16.42
CA VAL A 490 -18.84 -34.68 15.53
C VAL A 490 -18.68 -35.96 16.33
N VAL A 491 -17.78 -35.99 17.32
CA VAL A 491 -17.62 -37.12 18.26
C VAL A 491 -18.94 -37.40 18.98
N GLU A 492 -19.61 -36.38 19.53
CA GLU A 492 -20.89 -36.56 20.25
C GLU A 492 -21.97 -37.20 19.36
N ILE A 493 -22.10 -36.74 18.11
CA ILE A 493 -23.04 -37.30 17.13
C ILE A 493 -22.64 -38.74 16.76
N GLY A 494 -21.35 -38.96 16.49
CA GLY A 494 -20.80 -40.26 16.13
C GLY A 494 -20.97 -41.31 17.22
N LEU A 495 -20.81 -40.93 18.49
CA LEU A 495 -21.04 -41.82 19.63
C LEU A 495 -22.51 -42.22 19.77
N LYS A 496 -23.45 -41.27 19.59
CA LYS A 496 -24.89 -41.58 19.59
C LYS A 496 -25.26 -42.53 18.45
N PHE A 497 -24.73 -42.27 17.25
CA PHE A 497 -24.91 -43.14 16.09
C PHE A 497 -24.37 -44.55 16.34
N ALA A 498 -23.17 -44.66 16.91
CA ALA A 498 -22.58 -45.95 17.28
C ALA A 498 -23.44 -46.72 18.30
N GLU A 499 -24.02 -46.01 19.27
CA GLU A 499 -24.90 -46.60 20.28
C GLU A 499 -26.23 -47.09 19.68
N ASP A 500 -26.82 -46.36 18.73
CA ASP A 500 -28.02 -46.80 18.02
C ASP A 500 -27.78 -48.08 17.22
N PHE A 501 -26.64 -48.20 16.54
CA PHE A 501 -26.23 -49.43 15.84
C PHE A 501 -26.04 -50.61 16.79
N LYS A 502 -25.39 -50.35 17.93
CA LYS A 502 -25.20 -51.37 18.96
C LYS A 502 -26.53 -51.82 19.55
N LYS A 503 -27.43 -50.87 19.84
CA LYS A 503 -28.78 -51.14 20.34
C LYS A 503 -29.61 -51.96 19.35
N TYR A 504 -29.52 -51.64 18.06
CA TYR A 504 -30.13 -52.44 17.00
C TYR A 504 -29.57 -53.88 16.96
N GLY A 505 -28.27 -54.06 17.21
CA GLY A 505 -27.68 -55.39 17.31
C GLY A 505 -28.14 -56.18 18.55
N ASP A 506 -28.22 -55.52 19.71
CA ASP A 506 -28.44 -56.15 21.01
C ASP A 506 -29.92 -56.38 21.37
N GLU A 507 -30.82 -55.46 20.98
CA GLU A 507 -32.22 -55.43 21.42
C GLU A 507 -33.23 -55.92 20.35
N ASN A 508 -32.76 -56.30 19.16
CA ASN A 508 -33.65 -56.77 18.09
C ASN A 508 -34.23 -58.16 18.44
N PRO A 509 -35.56 -58.39 18.31
CA PRO A 509 -36.17 -59.69 18.54
C PRO A 509 -35.57 -60.84 17.70
N ASP A 510 -34.90 -60.51 16.59
CA ASP A 510 -34.09 -61.43 15.77
C ASP A 510 -32.57 -61.25 16.00
N ALA A 511 -32.14 -61.03 17.26
CA ALA A 511 -30.76 -60.73 17.68
C ALA A 511 -29.67 -61.71 17.19
N ASN A 512 -30.05 -62.88 16.67
CA ASN A 512 -29.13 -63.88 16.15
C ASN A 512 -29.00 -63.89 14.61
N THR A 513 -29.48 -62.84 13.94
CA THR A 513 -29.32 -62.68 12.49
C THR A 513 -27.92 -62.16 12.13
N PRO A 514 -27.41 -62.46 10.93
CA PRO A 514 -26.16 -61.88 10.46
C PRO A 514 -26.16 -60.34 10.46
N LEU A 515 -27.31 -59.72 10.18
CA LEU A 515 -27.45 -58.26 10.16
C LEU A 515 -27.33 -57.65 11.58
N SER A 516 -27.88 -58.29 12.62
CA SER A 516 -27.74 -57.79 13.99
C SER A 516 -26.30 -57.87 14.50
N ARG A 517 -25.57 -58.96 14.18
CA ARG A 517 -24.15 -59.09 14.52
C ARG A 517 -23.29 -58.07 13.79
N VAL A 518 -23.48 -57.88 12.48
CA VAL A 518 -22.76 -56.86 11.70
C VAL A 518 -23.03 -55.45 12.22
N ALA A 519 -24.27 -55.12 12.57
CA ALA A 519 -24.61 -53.83 13.17
C ALA A 519 -23.91 -53.61 14.52
N HIS A 520 -23.81 -54.66 15.36
CA HIS A 520 -23.07 -54.61 16.62
C HIS A 520 -21.56 -54.39 16.42
N HIS A 521 -20.94 -55.13 15.50
CA HIS A 521 -19.51 -55.00 15.16
C HIS A 521 -19.20 -53.60 14.62
N PHE A 522 -20.04 -53.09 13.71
CA PHE A 522 -19.91 -51.74 13.17
C PHE A 522 -20.05 -50.69 14.26
N GLY A 523 -21.09 -50.75 15.10
CA GLY A 523 -21.30 -49.81 16.20
C GLY A 523 -20.13 -49.80 17.19
N THR A 524 -19.59 -50.97 17.54
CA THR A 524 -18.44 -51.09 18.47
C THR A 524 -17.16 -50.50 17.88
N SER A 525 -16.87 -50.79 16.62
CA SER A 525 -15.69 -50.27 15.93
C SER A 525 -15.82 -48.76 15.68
N TYR A 526 -16.99 -48.27 15.28
CA TYR A 526 -17.26 -46.84 15.11
C TYR A 526 -17.09 -46.06 16.41
N LYS A 527 -17.62 -46.57 17.53
CA LYS A 527 -17.40 -46.00 18.88
C LYS A 527 -15.91 -45.90 19.22
N SER A 528 -15.12 -46.90 18.84
CA SER A 528 -13.67 -46.93 19.10
C SER A 528 -12.93 -45.88 18.25
N VAL A 529 -13.29 -45.71 16.97
CA VAL A 529 -12.72 -44.65 16.11
C VAL A 529 -13.04 -43.25 16.64
N GLU A 530 -14.24 -43.02 17.14
CA GLU A 530 -14.59 -41.73 17.77
C GLU A 530 -13.85 -41.50 19.09
N GLY A 531 -13.54 -42.56 19.86
CA GLY A 531 -12.67 -42.47 21.04
C GLY A 531 -11.21 -42.08 20.70
N GLU A 532 -10.68 -42.59 19.60
CA GLU A 532 -9.37 -42.13 19.07
C GLU A 532 -9.43 -40.67 18.62
N ARG A 533 -10.55 -40.24 18.02
CA ARG A 533 -10.77 -38.84 17.64
C ARG A 533 -10.82 -37.93 18.88
N GLU A 534 -11.52 -38.34 19.93
CA GLU A 534 -11.56 -37.61 21.20
C GLU A 534 -10.17 -37.46 21.82
N THR A 535 -9.36 -38.52 21.79
CA THR A 535 -7.95 -38.50 22.23
C THR A 535 -7.12 -37.49 21.44
N LEU A 536 -7.25 -37.47 20.11
CA LEU A 536 -6.59 -36.47 19.25
C LEU A 536 -6.97 -35.05 19.66
N LEU A 537 -8.27 -34.77 19.83
CA LEU A 537 -8.74 -33.44 20.21
C LEU A 537 -8.21 -33.00 21.58
N GLY A 538 -8.11 -33.93 22.54
CA GLY A 538 -7.49 -33.69 23.84
C GLY A 538 -6.01 -33.30 23.71
N VAL A 539 -5.23 -34.04 22.91
CA VAL A 539 -3.82 -33.72 22.67
C VAL A 539 -3.65 -32.36 21.98
N LEU A 540 -4.49 -32.05 20.99
CA LEU A 540 -4.46 -30.74 20.32
C LEU A 540 -4.77 -29.60 21.29
N SER A 541 -5.74 -29.78 22.18
CA SER A 541 -6.10 -28.80 23.20
C SER A 541 -4.95 -28.55 24.19
N GLU A 542 -4.51 -29.60 24.87
CA GLU A 542 -3.60 -29.49 26.02
C GLU A 542 -2.13 -29.36 25.62
N GLN A 543 -1.68 -30.11 24.61
CA GLN A 543 -0.26 -30.19 24.27
C GLN A 543 0.17 -29.22 23.18
N VAL A 544 -0.78 -28.65 22.43
CA VAL A 544 -0.50 -27.73 21.31
C VAL A 544 -1.11 -26.35 21.56
N CYS A 545 -2.42 -26.29 21.83
CA CYS A 545 -3.15 -25.02 21.92
C CYS A 545 -2.79 -24.21 23.17
N GLU A 546 -2.84 -24.82 24.37
CA GLU A 546 -2.52 -24.12 25.63
C GLU A 546 -1.09 -23.54 25.69
N PRO A 547 -0.03 -24.28 25.31
CA PRO A 547 1.33 -23.75 25.34
C PRO A 547 1.53 -22.58 24.37
N ILE A 548 0.92 -22.65 23.17
CA ILE A 548 0.97 -21.54 22.19
C ILE A 548 0.17 -20.35 22.71
N ARG A 549 -1.01 -20.57 23.32
CA ARG A 549 -1.82 -19.50 23.90
C ARG A 549 -1.07 -18.76 25.01
N THR A 550 -0.38 -19.49 25.87
CA THR A 550 0.43 -18.92 26.97
C THR A 550 1.55 -18.01 26.43
N MET A 551 2.20 -18.38 25.33
CA MET A 551 3.24 -17.54 24.71
C MET A 551 2.71 -16.22 24.13
N ILE A 552 1.48 -16.21 23.60
CA ILE A 552 0.88 -15.00 23.02
C ILE A 552 0.68 -13.91 24.08
N TYR A 553 0.45 -14.31 25.32
CA TYR A 553 0.17 -13.43 26.47
C TYR A 553 1.28 -13.48 27.53
N SER A 554 2.49 -13.89 27.16
CA SER A 554 3.57 -14.04 28.13
C SER A 554 4.09 -12.67 28.59
N ALA A 555 4.31 -12.51 29.90
CA ALA A 555 4.93 -11.32 30.47
C ALA A 555 6.29 -10.98 29.81
N PRO A 556 7.19 -11.95 29.52
CA PRO A 556 8.46 -11.66 28.86
C PRO A 556 8.34 -10.97 27.50
N LEU A 557 7.32 -11.30 26.71
CA LEU A 557 7.08 -10.67 25.40
C LEU A 557 6.66 -9.20 25.55
N GLU A 558 5.78 -8.89 26.50
CA GLU A 558 5.34 -7.53 26.73
C GLU A 558 6.44 -6.69 27.39
N ASP A 559 7.19 -7.25 28.34
CA ASP A 559 8.35 -6.58 28.95
C ASP A 559 9.44 -6.23 27.92
N ALA A 560 9.75 -7.16 27.01
CA ALA A 560 10.71 -6.91 25.92
C ALA A 560 10.23 -5.79 24.98
N ARG A 561 8.92 -5.71 24.69
CA ARG A 561 8.33 -4.61 23.89
C ARG A 561 8.35 -3.28 24.62
N HIS A 562 8.14 -3.29 25.94
CA HIS A 562 8.28 -2.08 26.75
C HIS A 562 9.70 -1.53 26.70
N LEU A 563 10.72 -2.40 26.72
CA LEU A 563 12.12 -2.01 26.55
C LEU A 563 12.39 -1.38 25.17
N VAL A 564 11.85 -1.96 24.08
CA VAL A 564 11.96 -1.37 22.73
C VAL A 564 11.33 0.02 22.66
N ASN A 565 10.10 0.17 23.16
CA ASN A 565 9.41 1.46 23.19
C ASN A 565 10.12 2.50 24.08
N HIS A 566 10.85 2.06 25.10
CA HIS A 566 11.67 2.94 25.93
C HIS A 566 12.93 3.36 25.18
N TYR A 567 13.59 2.42 24.48
CA TYR A 567 14.73 2.72 23.63
C TYR A 567 14.39 3.73 22.53
N ASP A 568 13.25 3.58 21.84
CA ASP A 568 12.83 4.53 20.80
C ASP A 568 12.58 5.94 21.35
N ARG A 569 11.96 6.06 22.52
CA ARG A 569 11.77 7.35 23.20
C ARG A 569 13.10 8.00 23.57
N LEU A 570 14.02 7.23 24.14
CA LEU A 570 15.34 7.72 24.54
C LEU A 570 16.18 8.12 23.32
N ARG A 571 16.02 7.43 22.18
CA ARG A 571 16.65 7.78 20.91
C ARG A 571 16.16 9.11 20.35
N GLN A 572 14.85 9.35 20.39
CA GLN A 572 14.28 10.66 20.01
C GLN A 572 14.80 11.79 20.89
N GLU A 573 14.99 11.55 22.19
CA GLU A 573 15.61 12.52 23.10
C GLU A 573 17.08 12.81 22.74
N VAL A 574 17.85 11.78 22.36
CA VAL A 574 19.22 11.93 21.86
C VAL A 574 19.27 12.77 20.59
N GLU A 575 18.39 12.51 19.62
CA GLU A 575 18.29 13.25 18.36
C GLU A 575 17.94 14.74 18.59
N ALA A 576 16.96 15.00 19.46
CA ALA A 576 16.56 16.36 19.84
C ALA A 576 17.70 17.11 20.53
N GLN A 577 18.40 16.46 21.47
CA GLN A 577 19.54 17.03 22.17
C GLN A 577 20.73 17.26 21.22
N ALA A 578 20.97 16.38 20.26
CA ALA A 578 22.04 16.53 19.26
C ALA A 578 21.78 17.72 18.34
N THR A 579 20.54 17.89 17.89
CA THR A 579 20.10 19.05 17.09
C THR A 579 20.30 20.36 17.86
N ASP A 580 20.03 20.35 19.16
CA ASP A 580 20.19 21.52 20.02
C ASP A 580 21.68 21.87 20.26
N VAL A 581 22.55 20.87 20.42
CA VAL A 581 24.01 21.04 20.46
C VAL A 581 24.53 21.64 19.14
N LEU A 582 24.09 21.13 18.00
CA LEU A 582 24.49 21.65 16.68
C LEU A 582 24.06 23.11 16.49
N ARG A 583 22.83 23.45 16.89
CA ARG A 583 22.30 24.81 16.86
C ARG A 583 23.12 25.76 17.75
N ARG A 584 23.59 25.32 18.92
CA ARG A 584 24.43 26.14 19.80
C ARG A 584 25.86 26.29 19.25
N ARG A 585 26.42 25.24 18.64
CA ARG A 585 27.73 25.29 17.95
C ARG A 585 27.73 26.26 16.76
N SER A 586 26.65 26.32 15.97
CA SER A 586 26.58 27.24 14.83
C SER A 586 26.52 28.70 15.28
N LYS A 587 25.73 29.01 16.33
CA LYS A 587 25.63 30.36 16.91
C LYS A 587 26.97 30.91 17.43
N LEU A 588 27.83 30.04 17.95
CA LEU A 588 29.18 30.44 18.41
C LEU A 588 30.14 30.79 17.26
N LYS A 589 29.83 30.44 16.01
CA LYS A 589 30.63 30.81 14.83
C LYS A 589 30.25 32.16 14.24
N GLU A 590 29.14 32.77 14.68
CA GLU A 590 28.55 33.97 14.08
C GLU A 590 28.61 35.23 14.97
N SER A 591 29.13 35.17 16.21
CA SER A 591 29.11 36.29 17.18
C SER A 591 30.37 36.40 18.06
N ASP A 592 30.66 37.60 18.60
CA ASP A 592 31.64 37.80 19.68
C ASP A 592 31.30 36.94 20.92
N ILE A 593 32.32 36.27 21.46
CA ILE A 593 32.20 35.15 22.39
C ILE A 593 31.77 35.64 23.78
N SER A 594 30.55 35.29 24.20
CA SER A 594 30.12 35.41 25.61
C SER A 594 30.44 34.11 26.36
N GLU A 595 31.14 34.20 27.49
CA GLU A 595 31.48 33.10 28.40
C GLU A 595 30.24 32.25 28.79
N GLU A 596 29.07 32.91 28.90
CA GLU A 596 27.80 32.25 29.23
C GLU A 596 27.30 31.32 28.12
N ALA A 597 27.55 31.66 26.85
CA ALA A 597 27.17 30.84 25.70
C ALA A 597 28.03 29.58 25.60
N TYR A 598 29.32 29.68 25.95
CA TYR A 598 30.25 28.56 26.00
C TYR A 598 29.88 27.55 27.10
N ILE A 599 29.54 28.05 28.30
CA ILE A 599 29.08 27.19 29.42
C ILE A 599 27.79 26.44 29.05
N LYS A 600 26.82 27.11 28.41
CA LYS A 600 25.57 26.46 27.96
C LYS A 600 25.81 25.39 26.90
N LEU A 601 26.74 25.61 25.96
CA LEU A 601 27.13 24.58 25.00
C LEU A 601 27.72 23.37 25.72
N LYS A 602 28.69 23.58 26.62
CA LYS A 602 29.35 22.49 27.36
C LYS A 602 28.38 21.65 28.17
N ASN A 603 27.40 22.29 28.83
CA ASN A 603 26.34 21.58 29.55
C ASN A 603 25.45 20.75 28.62
N SER A 604 25.15 21.28 27.43
CA SER A 604 24.34 20.59 26.41
C SER A 604 25.07 19.38 25.83
N GLU A 605 26.39 19.49 25.63
CA GLU A 605 27.27 18.40 25.17
C GLU A 605 27.40 17.31 26.23
N SER A 606 27.53 17.67 27.51
CA SER A 606 27.55 16.72 28.62
C SER A 606 26.26 15.92 28.70
N ARG A 607 25.10 16.58 28.60
CA ARG A 607 23.79 15.92 28.60
C ARG A 607 23.62 14.99 27.39
N LEU A 608 24.12 15.39 26.22
CA LEU A 608 24.11 14.53 25.03
C LEU A 608 24.94 13.25 25.25
N ALA A 609 26.11 13.36 25.89
CA ALA A 609 26.96 12.21 26.19
C ALA A 609 26.28 11.23 27.18
N GLU A 610 25.61 11.74 28.22
CA GLU A 610 24.83 10.92 29.15
C GLU A 610 23.69 10.18 28.44
N LEU A 611 22.87 10.89 27.67
CA LEU A 611 21.75 10.28 26.95
C LEU A 611 22.21 9.19 25.96
N LYS A 612 23.32 9.42 25.24
CA LYS A 612 23.90 8.40 24.36
C LYS A 612 24.36 7.15 25.11
N SER A 613 24.96 7.32 26.30
CA SER A 613 25.39 6.19 27.14
C SER A 613 24.21 5.37 27.66
N SER A 614 23.17 6.05 28.16
CA SER A 614 21.92 5.41 28.59
C SER A 614 21.24 4.67 27.45
N MET A 615 21.16 5.29 26.26
CA MET A 615 20.60 4.67 25.06
C MET A 615 21.34 3.41 24.65
N LYS A 616 22.68 3.42 24.66
CA LYS A 616 23.51 2.25 24.33
C LYS A 616 23.29 1.09 25.30
N THR A 617 23.13 1.39 26.59
CA THR A 617 22.86 0.38 27.61
C THR A 617 21.47 -0.24 27.43
N LEU A 618 20.46 0.60 27.25
CA LEU A 618 19.08 0.18 27.03
C LEU A 618 18.92 -0.61 25.72
N GLY A 619 19.59 -0.20 24.64
CA GLY A 619 19.59 -0.92 23.37
C GLY A 619 20.13 -2.35 23.49
N LYS A 620 21.20 -2.56 24.28
CA LYS A 620 21.74 -3.91 24.57
C LYS A 620 20.75 -4.77 25.36
N GLU A 621 20.11 -4.19 26.37
CA GLU A 621 19.12 -4.86 27.20
C GLU A 621 17.88 -5.26 26.38
N ALA A 622 17.32 -4.30 25.62
CA ALA A 622 16.19 -4.54 24.73
C ALA A 622 16.52 -5.62 23.69
N THR A 623 17.73 -5.59 23.10
CA THR A 623 18.13 -6.55 22.07
C THR A 623 18.21 -7.95 22.65
N LYS A 624 18.79 -8.09 23.84
CA LYS A 624 18.88 -9.38 24.53
C LYS A 624 17.50 -9.93 24.85
N ALA A 625 16.62 -9.14 25.46
CA ALA A 625 15.26 -9.55 25.79
C ALA A 625 14.46 -9.97 24.55
N MET A 626 14.56 -9.20 23.46
CA MET A 626 13.86 -9.51 22.22
C MET A 626 14.39 -10.76 21.51
N LEU A 627 15.70 -11.02 21.57
CA LEU A 627 16.29 -12.26 21.06
C LEU A 627 15.79 -13.48 21.84
N GLU A 628 15.81 -13.42 23.18
CA GLU A 628 15.34 -14.51 24.04
C GLU A 628 13.86 -14.85 23.75
N VAL A 629 13.02 -13.82 23.60
CA VAL A 629 11.60 -13.99 23.24
C VAL A 629 11.43 -14.59 21.85
N ASN A 630 12.19 -14.09 20.85
CA ASN A 630 12.12 -14.59 19.49
C ASN A 630 12.52 -16.08 19.42
N ASP A 631 13.62 -16.45 20.06
CA ASP A 631 14.09 -17.85 20.10
C ASP A 631 13.10 -18.75 20.83
N GLN A 632 12.53 -18.28 21.94
CA GLN A 632 11.49 -19.02 22.66
C GLN A 632 10.25 -19.24 21.79
N GLN A 633 9.77 -18.19 21.12
CA GLN A 633 8.60 -18.28 20.23
C GLN A 633 8.85 -19.25 19.08
N GLN A 634 10.01 -19.20 18.42
CA GLN A 634 10.35 -20.11 17.32
C GLN A 634 10.44 -21.57 17.78
N ASN A 635 11.20 -21.84 18.85
CA ASN A 635 11.43 -23.19 19.34
C ASN A 635 10.15 -23.86 19.80
N VAL A 636 9.37 -23.18 20.64
CA VAL A 636 8.13 -23.77 21.16
C VAL A 636 7.11 -23.92 20.03
N THR A 637 6.92 -22.93 19.15
CA THR A 637 5.95 -23.06 18.04
C THR A 637 6.30 -24.24 17.14
N SER A 638 7.58 -24.40 16.77
CA SER A 638 8.06 -25.52 15.96
C SER A 638 7.82 -26.87 16.65
N GLN A 639 8.16 -26.97 17.95
CA GLN A 639 7.94 -28.19 18.73
C GLN A 639 6.45 -28.58 18.81
N ARG A 640 5.56 -27.59 18.99
CA ARG A 640 4.11 -27.81 19.12
C ARG A 640 3.47 -28.20 17.80
N LEU A 641 3.93 -27.64 16.68
CA LEU A 641 3.49 -28.06 15.35
C LEU A 641 3.91 -29.49 15.01
N ARG A 642 5.11 -29.94 15.44
CA ARG A 642 5.50 -31.35 15.31
C ARG A 642 4.60 -32.27 16.14
N ALA A 643 4.26 -31.86 17.37
CA ALA A 643 3.36 -32.62 18.23
C ALA A 643 1.95 -32.75 17.61
N LEU A 644 1.46 -31.70 16.96
CA LEU A 644 0.20 -31.74 16.20
C LEU A 644 0.23 -32.81 15.10
N VAL A 645 1.28 -32.82 14.27
CA VAL A 645 1.42 -33.78 13.17
C VAL A 645 1.53 -35.22 13.69
N GLU A 646 2.28 -35.44 14.78
CA GLU A 646 2.40 -36.78 15.35
C GLU A 646 1.08 -37.26 15.98
N ALA A 647 0.31 -36.36 16.60
CA ALA A 647 -1.01 -36.69 17.13
C ALA A 647 -1.97 -37.11 16.01
N GLU A 648 -2.03 -36.35 14.91
CA GLU A 648 -2.84 -36.67 13.73
C GLU A 648 -2.43 -38.01 13.10
N ARG A 649 -1.12 -38.25 12.99
CA ARG A 649 -0.58 -39.52 12.50
C ARG A 649 -0.98 -40.70 13.38
N SER A 650 -0.90 -40.54 14.70
CA SER A 650 -1.30 -41.57 15.66
C SER A 650 -2.79 -41.91 15.53
N TYR A 651 -3.64 -40.88 15.43
CA TYR A 651 -5.07 -41.04 15.23
C TYR A 651 -5.37 -41.87 13.96
N HIS A 652 -4.81 -41.49 12.82
CA HIS A 652 -5.07 -42.19 11.57
C HIS A 652 -4.56 -43.63 11.57
N ARG A 653 -3.42 -43.89 12.21
CA ARG A 653 -2.91 -45.26 12.36
C ARG A 653 -3.84 -46.12 13.21
N ASN A 654 -4.25 -45.63 14.38
CA ASN A 654 -5.13 -46.37 15.27
C ASN A 654 -6.52 -46.58 14.65
N ALA A 655 -7.05 -45.57 13.95
CA ALA A 655 -8.31 -45.69 13.22
C ALA A 655 -8.24 -46.75 12.12
N LEU A 656 -7.11 -46.84 11.39
CA LEU A 656 -6.90 -47.88 10.38
C LEU A 656 -6.90 -49.28 11.01
N ASP A 657 -6.19 -49.48 12.12
CA ASP A 657 -6.15 -50.76 12.83
C ASP A 657 -7.56 -51.21 13.29
N ILE A 658 -8.40 -50.26 13.73
CA ILE A 658 -9.80 -50.52 14.09
C ILE A 658 -10.62 -50.92 12.86
N LEU A 659 -10.45 -50.22 11.74
CA LEU A 659 -11.19 -50.50 10.50
C LEU A 659 -10.77 -51.84 9.86
N ASP A 660 -9.48 -52.20 9.91
CA ASP A 660 -8.98 -53.49 9.43
C ASP A 660 -9.55 -54.65 10.25
N LYS A 661 -9.65 -54.46 11.57
CA LYS A 661 -10.33 -55.42 12.45
C LYS A 661 -11.81 -55.55 12.10
N LEU A 662 -12.53 -54.42 11.94
CA LEU A 662 -13.93 -54.42 11.54
C LEU A 662 -14.11 -55.14 10.20
N HIS A 663 -13.26 -54.87 9.22
CA HIS A 663 -13.33 -55.51 7.91
C HIS A 663 -13.20 -57.03 8.01
N SER A 664 -12.27 -57.51 8.84
CA SER A 664 -12.08 -58.94 9.11
C SER A 664 -13.32 -59.57 9.78
N GLU A 665 -13.93 -58.87 10.74
CA GLU A 665 -15.17 -59.29 11.39
C GLU A 665 -16.35 -59.35 10.40
N MET A 666 -16.44 -58.39 9.47
CA MET A 666 -17.48 -58.37 8.44
C MET A 666 -17.34 -59.51 7.42
N ILE A 667 -16.11 -59.82 6.98
CA ILE A 667 -15.86 -60.97 6.09
C ILE A 667 -16.28 -62.28 6.76
N ALA A 668 -15.93 -62.48 8.03
CA ALA A 668 -16.27 -63.70 8.76
C ALA A 668 -17.80 -63.91 8.86
N GLU A 669 -18.57 -62.83 9.03
CA GLU A 669 -20.04 -62.90 9.02
C GLU A 669 -20.60 -63.20 7.62
N GLU A 670 -20.02 -62.63 6.55
CA GLU A 670 -20.42 -62.92 5.17
C GLU A 670 -20.19 -64.40 4.80
N GLU A 671 -19.04 -64.95 5.18
CA GLU A 671 -18.71 -66.37 4.97
C GLU A 671 -19.66 -67.31 5.76
N ALA A 672 -20.05 -66.92 6.97
CA ALA A 672 -21.01 -67.67 7.79
C ALA A 672 -22.40 -67.77 7.13
N ILE A 673 -22.85 -66.72 6.43
CA ILE A 673 -24.12 -66.70 5.68
C ILE A 673 -24.09 -67.69 4.51
N GLY A 674 -22.96 -67.80 3.81
CA GLY A 674 -22.77 -68.69 2.65
C GLY A 674 -22.80 -70.19 2.99
N SER A 675 -22.70 -70.56 4.27
CA SER A 675 -22.61 -71.96 4.73
C SER A 675 -23.93 -72.61 5.16
N SER A 676 -25.06 -71.88 5.14
CA SER A 676 -26.38 -72.37 5.61
C SER A 676 -27.25 -72.99 4.48
N PRO A 677 -27.97 -74.12 4.69
CA PRO A 677 -28.77 -74.75 3.62
C PRO A 677 -30.08 -73.98 3.34
N LYS A 678 -30.32 -73.68 2.04
CA LYS A 678 -31.45 -72.89 1.52
C LYS A 678 -32.84 -73.55 1.72
N SER A 679 -33.88 -72.73 1.98
CA SER A 679 -35.26 -72.82 1.42
C SER A 679 -36.26 -71.85 2.10
N PRO A 680 -37.34 -71.36 1.46
CA PRO A 680 -37.56 -71.05 0.05
C PRO A 680 -38.01 -69.57 -0.18
N THR A 681 -38.01 -69.23 -1.45
CA THR A 681 -38.34 -67.98 -2.14
C THR A 681 -39.64 -67.28 -1.71
N LEU A 682 -39.59 -65.94 -1.60
CA LEU A 682 -40.72 -65.04 -1.87
C LEU A 682 -40.28 -64.01 -2.92
N HIS A 683 -40.97 -64.02 -4.06
CA HIS A 683 -40.82 -63.07 -5.17
C HIS A 683 -41.72 -61.84 -4.96
N LEU A 684 -41.37 -60.76 -5.69
CA LEU A 684 -42.06 -59.48 -6.02
C LEU A 684 -41.27 -58.29 -5.43
N GLU A 685 -40.78 -57.30 -6.19
CA GLU A 685 -40.97 -56.90 -7.59
C GLU A 685 -39.78 -56.03 -8.05
N ASP A 686 -39.51 -56.05 -9.36
CA ASP A 686 -38.55 -55.21 -10.08
C ASP A 686 -38.81 -53.70 -9.91
N SER A 687 -37.75 -52.91 -9.74
CA SER A 687 -37.50 -51.77 -10.64
C SER A 687 -36.14 -51.11 -10.45
N ALA A 688 -35.56 -50.74 -11.60
CA ALA A 688 -34.48 -49.80 -11.85
C ALA A 688 -33.03 -50.29 -11.69
N SER A 689 -32.52 -50.78 -12.83
CA SER A 689 -31.12 -50.90 -13.21
C SER A 689 -30.30 -49.61 -13.04
N LEU A 690 -29.13 -49.70 -12.41
CA LEU A 690 -28.01 -48.75 -12.53
C LEU A 690 -26.78 -49.49 -13.07
N PRO A 691 -25.95 -48.88 -13.96
CA PRO A 691 -24.85 -49.60 -14.61
C PRO A 691 -23.64 -49.77 -13.70
N GLN A 692 -23.00 -50.94 -13.84
CA GLN A 692 -21.69 -51.28 -13.29
C GLN A 692 -20.57 -50.45 -13.91
N GLU A 693 -19.61 -50.01 -13.10
CA GLU A 693 -18.16 -50.19 -13.35
C GLU A 693 -17.35 -49.70 -12.12
N GLU A 694 -16.66 -50.64 -11.45
CA GLU A 694 -15.55 -50.35 -10.55
C GLU A 694 -14.28 -50.01 -11.35
N PRO A 695 -13.34 -49.25 -10.74
CA PRO A 695 -11.93 -49.52 -10.96
C PRO A 695 -11.19 -49.83 -9.64
N ASN A 696 -10.63 -51.04 -9.61
CA ASN A 696 -9.67 -51.56 -8.64
C ASN A 696 -8.42 -50.63 -8.51
N PRO A 697 -7.80 -50.48 -7.31
CA PRO A 697 -6.71 -49.54 -7.08
C PRO A 697 -5.34 -50.11 -7.49
N LYS A 698 -4.44 -49.27 -8.00
CA LYS A 698 -3.01 -49.58 -8.21
C LYS A 698 -2.11 -48.76 -7.28
N PRO A 699 -0.95 -49.30 -6.87
CA PRO A 699 -0.23 -48.88 -5.66
C PRO A 699 0.62 -47.62 -5.86
N LEU A 700 0.82 -46.87 -4.78
CA LEU A 700 1.76 -45.75 -4.66
C LEU A 700 3.20 -46.22 -4.91
N GLY A 701 3.82 -45.74 -5.98
CA GLY A 701 5.25 -45.85 -6.27
C GLY A 701 5.99 -44.53 -6.00
N GLU A 702 7.21 -44.66 -5.50
CA GLU A 702 8.13 -43.65 -4.97
C GLU A 702 8.36 -42.40 -5.85
N ILE A 703 8.45 -41.23 -5.20
CA ILE A 703 8.90 -39.97 -5.82
C ILE A 703 10.44 -39.90 -5.78
N LYS A 704 11.08 -39.84 -6.95
CA LYS A 704 12.46 -39.33 -7.12
C LYS A 704 12.53 -38.26 -8.23
N SER A 705 12.89 -37.06 -7.79
CA SER A 705 13.70 -35.97 -8.42
C SER A 705 13.66 -35.68 -9.93
N ASN A 706 13.15 -34.47 -10.26
CA ASN A 706 13.63 -33.43 -11.22
C ASN A 706 13.81 -33.74 -12.73
N PRO A 707 14.02 -32.74 -13.61
CA PRO A 707 13.41 -31.41 -13.80
C PRO A 707 13.06 -31.11 -15.31
N SER A 708 12.50 -29.92 -15.59
CA SER A 708 12.37 -29.24 -16.90
C SER A 708 11.08 -29.44 -17.72
N GLY A 709 10.53 -28.30 -18.17
CA GLY A 709 10.02 -28.18 -19.54
C GLY A 709 8.56 -27.76 -19.74
N LYS A 710 8.34 -26.45 -19.89
CA LYS A 710 7.39 -25.78 -20.78
C LYS A 710 5.95 -26.36 -20.90
N ILE A 711 4.97 -25.67 -20.32
CA ILE A 711 3.56 -25.83 -20.70
C ILE A 711 3.11 -24.60 -21.51
N LYS A 712 2.70 -24.87 -22.74
CA LYS A 712 1.97 -23.96 -23.64
C LYS A 712 0.50 -23.93 -23.25
N SER A 713 -0.07 -22.72 -23.30
CA SER A 713 -1.50 -22.42 -23.26
C SER A 713 -2.24 -23.02 -24.46
N SER A 714 -3.43 -23.59 -24.19
CA SER A 714 -4.53 -23.68 -25.17
C SER A 714 -5.90 -23.76 -24.48
N ARG A 715 -6.54 -22.59 -24.38
CA ARG A 715 -7.91 -22.25 -24.81
C ARG A 715 -9.01 -23.33 -24.89
N ARG A 716 -10.14 -23.07 -24.20
CA ARG A 716 -11.58 -23.27 -24.54
C ARG A 716 -12.37 -23.36 -23.22
N GLU A 717 -13.60 -22.92 -23.03
CA GLU A 717 -14.63 -22.19 -23.78
C GLU A 717 -15.72 -21.83 -22.74
N GLU A 718 -16.43 -20.74 -22.96
CA GLU A 718 -17.59 -20.28 -22.18
C GLU A 718 -18.78 -21.26 -22.29
N ILE A 719 -19.53 -21.49 -21.21
CA ILE A 719 -20.97 -21.79 -21.31
C ILE A 719 -21.75 -21.02 -20.24
N LYS A 720 -22.75 -20.29 -20.75
CA LYS A 720 -23.76 -19.47 -20.07
C LYS A 720 -24.78 -20.32 -19.32
N SER A 721 -25.35 -19.79 -18.24
CA SER A 721 -26.78 -19.97 -17.95
C SER A 721 -27.33 -18.78 -17.13
N ASN A 722 -28.50 -18.31 -17.53
CA ASN A 722 -29.40 -17.38 -16.84
C ASN A 722 -30.82 -17.98 -17.01
N PRO A 723 -31.88 -17.46 -16.37
CA PRO A 723 -32.52 -18.08 -15.20
C PRO A 723 -34.01 -18.35 -15.47
N GLN A 724 -34.76 -18.89 -14.51
CA GLN A 724 -36.19 -18.58 -14.41
C GLN A 724 -36.75 -18.82 -13.00
N GLU A 725 -37.65 -17.91 -12.65
CA GLU A 725 -38.29 -17.63 -11.36
C GLU A 725 -39.39 -18.63 -11.00
N GLU A 726 -39.77 -18.69 -9.71
CA GLU A 726 -41.18 -18.51 -9.33
C GLU A 726 -41.34 -17.97 -7.90
N GLU A 727 -42.20 -16.95 -7.78
CA GLU A 727 -42.60 -16.21 -6.58
C GLU A 727 -43.60 -16.99 -5.72
N ILE A 728 -43.58 -16.77 -4.39
CA ILE A 728 -44.82 -16.61 -3.60
C ILE A 728 -44.71 -15.37 -2.69
N LYS A 729 -45.56 -14.39 -2.99
CA LYS A 729 -45.87 -13.18 -2.20
C LYS A 729 -46.98 -13.44 -1.17
N LYS A 730 -46.94 -12.71 -0.04
CA LYS A 730 -48.00 -11.83 0.53
C LYS A 730 -47.52 -11.28 1.89
N SER A 731 -47.17 -9.98 2.03
CA SER A 731 -48.03 -8.78 2.23
C SER A 731 -48.66 -8.74 3.64
N ASN A 732 -48.56 -7.71 4.49
CA ASN A 732 -48.79 -6.26 4.33
C ASN A 732 -47.92 -5.48 5.35
N GLY A 733 -47.38 -4.29 5.05
CA GLY A 733 -48.04 -2.95 5.10
C GLY A 733 -47.38 -2.16 6.26
N SER A 734 -47.05 -0.86 6.23
CA SER A 734 -47.55 0.30 5.49
C SER A 734 -46.63 1.51 5.73
N ASP A 735 -46.61 2.42 4.75
CA ASP A 735 -46.52 3.90 4.84
C ASP A 735 -45.31 4.62 5.46
N ASP A 736 -44.53 5.19 4.53
CA ASP A 736 -44.36 6.63 4.28
C ASP A 736 -43.57 7.57 5.22
N GLN A 737 -42.81 8.40 4.51
CA GLN A 737 -42.33 9.76 4.81
C GLN A 737 -40.98 9.98 5.50
N HIS A 738 -40.13 10.64 4.71
CA HIS A 738 -39.01 11.49 5.09
C HIS A 738 -39.17 12.19 6.44
N ASN A 739 -38.12 12.10 7.25
CA ASN A 739 -37.61 13.30 7.90
C ASN A 739 -36.08 13.29 7.93
N HIS A 740 -35.49 14.27 7.25
CA HIS A 740 -34.14 14.73 7.53
C HIS A 740 -34.14 15.31 8.94
N GLN A 741 -33.37 14.73 9.86
CA GLN A 741 -32.98 15.45 11.07
C GLN A 741 -31.46 15.56 11.09
N LEU A 742 -31.03 16.82 11.07
CA LEU A 742 -29.65 17.25 11.27
C LEU A 742 -29.05 16.55 12.49
N LEU A 743 -27.77 16.16 12.37
CA LEU A 743 -26.93 15.77 13.49
C LEU A 743 -26.86 16.94 14.49
N SER A 744 -27.74 16.92 15.49
CA SER A 744 -27.56 17.70 16.70
C SER A 744 -26.37 17.12 17.47
N GLN A 745 -25.40 17.98 17.76
CA GLN A 745 -24.39 17.77 18.78
C GLN A 745 -25.08 17.47 20.13
N ASN A 746 -25.35 16.21 20.51
CA ASN A 746 -25.31 15.77 21.91
C ASN A 746 -25.54 14.28 22.26
N ASP A 747 -25.30 13.31 21.36
CA ASP A 747 -25.35 11.89 21.79
C ASP A 747 -23.93 11.32 21.93
N SER A 748 -23.31 11.54 23.09
CA SER A 748 -22.00 10.96 23.42
C SER A 748 -22.06 9.44 23.59
N TYR A 749 -23.23 8.83 23.76
CA TYR A 749 -23.35 7.38 23.95
C TYR A 749 -24.29 6.76 22.91
N PHE A 750 -23.78 5.80 22.12
CA PHE A 750 -24.63 5.01 21.23
C PHE A 750 -24.14 3.56 21.10
N LEU A 751 -25.10 2.65 20.88
CA LEU A 751 -24.81 1.26 20.59
C LEU A 751 -24.36 1.13 19.14
N ALA A 752 -23.28 0.38 18.90
CA ALA A 752 -22.81 0.09 17.56
C ALA A 752 -22.53 -1.40 17.38
N LYS A 753 -22.86 -1.93 16.20
CA LYS A 753 -22.52 -3.30 15.80
C LYS A 753 -21.17 -3.30 15.11
N VAL A 754 -20.31 -4.24 15.46
CA VAL A 754 -19.00 -4.40 14.83
C VAL A 754 -19.17 -5.03 13.45
N VAL A 755 -18.76 -4.30 12.41
CA VAL A 755 -18.83 -4.73 11.00
C VAL A 755 -17.48 -5.17 10.45
N HIS A 756 -16.39 -4.76 11.10
CA HIS A 756 -15.03 -5.21 10.79
C HIS A 756 -14.30 -5.63 12.07
N PRO A 757 -13.52 -6.73 12.06
CA PRO A 757 -12.78 -7.14 13.23
C PRO A 757 -11.65 -6.16 13.49
N PHE A 758 -11.44 -5.80 14.75
CA PHE A 758 -10.33 -4.95 15.18
C PHE A 758 -9.58 -5.64 16.30
N ASP A 759 -8.28 -5.85 16.13
CA ASP A 759 -7.42 -6.41 17.18
C ASP A 759 -6.60 -5.27 17.78
N ALA A 760 -6.74 -5.00 19.09
CA ALA A 760 -5.96 -4.00 19.80
C ALA A 760 -4.44 -4.25 19.65
N GLN A 761 -3.71 -3.21 19.26
CA GLN A 761 -2.27 -3.19 18.99
C GLN A 761 -1.48 -2.42 20.07
N ALA A 762 -2.14 -1.56 20.86
CA ALA A 762 -1.53 -0.77 21.93
C ALA A 762 -2.36 -0.80 23.24
N PRO A 763 -1.74 -0.54 24.41
CA PRO A 763 -2.48 -0.32 25.66
C PRO A 763 -3.47 0.84 25.50
N GLY A 764 -4.73 0.59 25.83
CA GLY A 764 -5.83 1.55 25.65
C GLY A 764 -6.68 1.32 24.41
N GLU A 765 -6.33 0.38 23.53
CA GLU A 765 -7.18 -0.05 22.41
C GLU A 765 -8.07 -1.24 22.81
N LEU A 766 -9.24 -1.36 22.17
CA LEU A 766 -10.26 -2.37 22.48
C LEU A 766 -10.47 -3.32 21.31
N SER A 767 -10.17 -4.62 21.48
CA SER A 767 -10.43 -5.62 20.43
C SER A 767 -11.92 -5.87 20.25
N LEU A 768 -12.35 -5.95 18.99
CA LEU A 768 -13.73 -6.15 18.55
C LEU A 768 -13.81 -7.31 17.55
N ALA A 769 -14.79 -8.21 17.71
CA ALA A 769 -15.09 -9.23 16.70
C ALA A 769 -16.36 -8.88 15.93
N VAL A 770 -16.42 -9.28 14.66
CA VAL A 770 -17.59 -9.05 13.81
C VAL A 770 -18.85 -9.63 14.47
N ASP A 771 -19.97 -8.92 14.36
CA ASP A 771 -21.27 -9.23 14.98
C ASP A 771 -21.36 -9.05 16.51
N ASP A 772 -20.31 -8.51 17.14
CA ASP A 772 -20.40 -8.02 18.51
C ASP A 772 -21.05 -6.63 18.58
N TYR A 773 -21.48 -6.25 19.78
CA TYR A 773 -22.07 -4.94 20.08
C TYR A 773 -21.20 -4.20 21.09
N VAL A 774 -20.82 -2.98 20.75
CA VAL A 774 -20.00 -2.09 21.58
C VAL A 774 -20.79 -0.83 21.90
N ILE A 775 -20.65 -0.32 23.12
CA ILE A 775 -21.20 0.97 23.51
C ILE A 775 -20.15 2.02 23.20
N VAL A 776 -20.35 2.81 22.15
CA VAL A 776 -19.48 3.94 21.81
C VAL A 776 -19.77 5.08 22.78
N ARG A 777 -18.74 5.58 23.46
CA ARG A 777 -18.80 6.67 24.46
C ARG A 777 -18.24 7.99 23.93
N GLN A 778 -17.39 7.93 22.92
CA GLN A 778 -16.81 9.10 22.28
C GLN A 778 -16.37 8.77 20.85
N VAL A 779 -16.43 9.75 19.96
CA VAL A 779 -15.83 9.71 18.62
C VAL A 779 -14.84 10.86 18.51
N ALA A 780 -13.57 10.54 18.30
CA ALA A 780 -12.51 11.50 18.04
C ALA A 780 -12.47 11.88 16.55
N GLY A 781 -12.11 13.14 16.26
CA GLY A 781 -11.98 13.65 14.89
C GLY A 781 -10.87 13.01 14.06
N THR A 782 -10.07 12.11 14.66
CA THR A 782 -9.00 11.33 14.02
C THR A 782 -9.49 10.02 13.39
N GLY A 783 -10.81 9.76 13.41
CA GLY A 783 -11.39 8.51 12.90
C GLY A 783 -11.36 7.34 13.89
N TRP A 784 -11.15 7.65 15.17
CA TRP A 784 -11.15 6.69 16.27
C TRP A 784 -12.33 6.94 17.20
N SER A 785 -12.88 5.86 17.75
CA SER A 785 -13.94 5.85 18.74
C SER A 785 -13.47 5.19 20.02
N GLU A 786 -13.83 5.76 21.16
CA GLU A 786 -13.72 5.09 22.44
C GLU A 786 -15.05 4.42 22.75
N GLY A 787 -14.99 3.17 23.20
CA GLY A 787 -16.19 2.46 23.62
C GLY A 787 -15.90 1.38 24.64
N GLU A 788 -16.96 0.69 25.04
CA GLU A 788 -16.90 -0.38 26.03
C GLU A 788 -17.52 -1.66 25.48
N TYR A 789 -16.78 -2.76 25.62
CA TYR A 789 -17.21 -4.10 25.23
C TYR A 789 -16.76 -5.11 26.30
N LYS A 790 -17.70 -5.91 26.81
CA LYS A 790 -17.47 -6.92 27.88
C LYS A 790 -16.74 -6.35 29.13
N GLY A 791 -17.12 -5.15 29.57
CA GLY A 791 -16.56 -4.51 30.76
C GLY A 791 -15.13 -3.96 30.58
N LYS A 792 -14.63 -3.88 29.34
CA LYS A 792 -13.35 -3.26 29.00
C LYS A 792 -13.60 -2.03 28.13
N ALA A 793 -13.01 -0.90 28.52
CA ALA A 793 -13.02 0.32 27.75
C ALA A 793 -11.73 0.45 26.92
N GLY A 794 -11.84 1.01 25.72
CA GLY A 794 -10.69 1.36 24.90
C GLY A 794 -11.07 1.87 23.52
N TRP A 795 -10.05 2.22 22.76
CA TRP A 795 -10.14 2.86 21.46
C TRP A 795 -10.17 1.84 20.32
N PHE A 796 -10.96 2.12 19.29
CA PHE A 796 -11.04 1.36 18.05
C PHE A 796 -11.40 2.29 16.89
N PRO A 797 -11.11 1.93 15.62
CA PRO A 797 -11.44 2.79 14.50
C PRO A 797 -12.95 2.95 14.33
N SER A 798 -13.45 4.18 14.18
CA SER A 798 -14.88 4.48 14.10
C SER A 798 -15.54 3.79 12.90
N ALA A 799 -14.80 3.56 11.82
CA ALA A 799 -15.30 2.91 10.61
C ALA A 799 -15.57 1.40 10.77
N TYR A 800 -15.14 0.80 11.89
CA TYR A 800 -15.25 -0.65 12.12
C TYR A 800 -16.56 -1.03 12.81
N VAL A 801 -17.36 -0.02 13.18
CA VAL A 801 -18.63 -0.18 13.86
C VAL A 801 -19.71 0.63 13.15
N GLU A 802 -20.93 0.14 13.17
CA GLU A 802 -22.10 0.79 12.59
C GLU A 802 -23.13 1.07 13.69
N LYS A 803 -23.60 2.32 13.80
CA LYS A 803 -24.58 2.72 14.82
C LYS A 803 -25.86 1.90 14.65
N GLN A 804 -26.38 1.36 15.76
CA GLN A 804 -27.62 0.60 15.82
C GLN A 804 -28.61 1.26 16.78
N GLU A 805 -29.90 1.19 16.46
CA GLU A 805 -30.94 1.72 17.35
C GLU A 805 -31.27 0.78 18.52
N LYS A 806 -31.12 -0.55 18.35
CA LYS A 806 -31.38 -1.58 19.38
C LYS A 806 -30.49 -2.83 19.20
N ALA A 807 -30.07 -3.45 20.30
CA ALA A 807 -29.41 -4.78 20.29
C ALA A 807 -30.46 -5.92 20.27
N PRO A 808 -30.19 -7.07 19.64
CA PRO A 808 -30.99 -8.28 19.80
C PRO A 808 -30.98 -8.74 21.27
N ALA A 809 -32.15 -9.11 21.79
CA ALA A 809 -32.36 -9.45 23.21
C ALA A 809 -31.53 -10.65 23.73
N SER A 810 -30.82 -11.37 22.86
CA SER A 810 -30.04 -12.57 23.20
C SER A 810 -28.56 -12.31 23.55
N LYS A 811 -28.07 -11.06 23.53
CA LYS A 811 -26.63 -10.76 23.73
C LYS A 811 -26.29 -9.61 24.71
N ILE A 812 -27.24 -9.12 25.51
CA ILE A 812 -26.97 -8.10 26.53
C ILE A 812 -26.48 -8.81 27.80
N VAL A 813 -25.18 -8.67 28.12
CA VAL A 813 -24.64 -9.02 29.45
C VAL A 813 -24.66 -7.75 30.30
N GLU A 814 -25.36 -7.81 31.44
CA GLU A 814 -25.56 -6.70 32.38
C GLU A 814 -24.23 -6.15 32.91
N SER A 815 -24.01 -4.84 32.74
CA SER A 815 -22.99 -4.08 33.47
C SER A 815 -23.48 -3.81 34.89
N ASN A 816 -22.81 -4.37 35.89
CA ASN A 816 -23.14 -4.21 37.30
C ASN A 816 -22.74 -2.79 37.80
N PRO A 817 -23.66 -1.93 38.29
CA PRO A 817 -23.34 -0.56 38.65
C PRO A 817 -23.01 -0.44 40.14
N LYS A 818 -21.77 -0.71 40.56
CA LYS A 818 -21.22 -0.24 41.84
C LYS A 818 -19.70 -0.13 41.81
N GLN A 819 -19.18 1.10 41.68
CA GLN A 819 -18.33 1.73 42.69
C GLN A 819 -18.08 3.19 42.31
N GLN A 820 -18.42 4.07 43.26
CA GLN A 820 -18.16 5.51 43.29
C GLN A 820 -16.66 5.83 43.34
#